data_AF-A0A1G4IB57-F1
#
_entry.id   AF-A0A1G4IB57-F1
#
_cell.length_a   1.000
_cell.length_b   1.000
_cell.length_c   1.000
_cell.angle_alpha   90.00
_cell.angle_beta   90.00
_cell.angle_gamma   90.00
#
_symmetry.space_group_name_H-M   'P 1'
#
loop_
_entity.id
_entity.type
_entity.pdbx_description
1 polymer ?
#
loop_
_entity_poly.entity_id
_entity_poly.type
_entity_poly.pdbx_seq_one_letter_code
_entity_poly.pdbx_strand_id
1 'polypeptide(L)'
;MKAYLASHSGASLYGRSDRHLTDDDDGELMVYGWIIGEMLSRALSSREWLKNRSTFKKSLYNQRRYVIDDLVYGDYGGDCPDNVAALGASCQCNQGGKAVYMKRLVEGFRLESVKSGFMALGTSRCDTDGSRLHAPLAAVATFMDNSQLSLNAAEEWHGGASLLVGTGDLGDYDRFFLHRINTSSGTIWKRLKREEEEKLVTAVMGVTDEALLSTSTFVVVDPVLLVPRLRTPNKRVIYLSATLEQQLFVIAKYLGEKGSIGVHSVISSSESYYINRFLHLVLQRFEGGLNSSVRLTTSVSVTGYLPREGDVFVIGLKQDDVEVIAKHLSANPKLFVYVPFTEVALYYQTFVRVFRDKGPGSSSSNRLLFATNLPHWADGNPSSDTVKKFHNAMKDKSKWTPLSLMGFAAGNLLRTVLPQLKKVDADTLSNLFFSETYLRADDMRYGPYGTEGCGKVEVGLWNDCVTNYGATGIAVWSMARALDPSVPPIAEPISQLLQYEDRDAGRLTGARLIGVCVGAVLFFLLLVVVIVVVLCRYFADARDNANAPKEPTDPVTLIFTDIESSTAQWAAHPEMMPDAVATHHRLIRALIMHYRCYEVKTVGDSFMIACRSPSAAVRLACDLQHNFLHHNWGTAALDESYREFELQRAEEEEGYTPPTAHLDREVYGRLWRGLRVRVGIHTGLCDIRYDEVTKGYDYYGRTANMAARTESVANGGQVLMTRATYMSLSVVEREQFDVTALGPVTLRGVPNPVEMYQLNPIPGRTFAALRLDRDGPGLDDEVADPSLSEVSSLHAGLTDSARQVATSLNSLLGVFAPAQRQNLLLPLCERWRVSLLRKNSGWSEAYCREVVYRIAVRVGRVADFRVGHNSLNSSTILMGGVQPSLLGIEVLRSPLLSRSSHPGDNGDLTSVGIVASSDASEALSRRSTVEVTSMKGDL
;
A
#
# COMPACT_ATOMS: atom_id res chain seq x y z
N MET A 1 -0.42 57.12 -40.02
CA MET A 1 -0.03 57.56 -38.65
C MET A 1 1.22 58.46 -38.55
N LYS A 2 2.42 58.07 -39.01
CA LYS A 2 3.64 58.92 -38.90
C LYS A 2 3.47 60.35 -39.45
N ALA A 3 2.82 60.50 -40.62
CA ALA A 3 2.52 61.81 -41.20
C ALA A 3 1.52 62.64 -40.38
N TYR A 4 0.57 61.99 -39.70
CA TYR A 4 -0.41 62.65 -38.83
C TYR A 4 0.24 63.16 -37.55
N LEU A 5 1.07 62.34 -36.90
CA LEU A 5 1.82 62.75 -35.69
C LEU A 5 2.85 63.84 -36.00
N ALA A 6 3.47 63.80 -37.19
CA ALA A 6 4.37 64.85 -37.65
C ALA A 6 3.67 66.21 -37.87
N SER A 7 2.37 66.21 -38.22
CA SER A 7 1.58 67.42 -38.45
C SER A 7 0.79 67.91 -37.23
N HIS A 8 0.66 67.09 -36.18
CA HIS A 8 -0.17 67.37 -34.99
C HIS A 8 0.60 67.11 -33.69
N SER A 9 1.78 67.73 -33.56
CA SER A 9 2.75 67.51 -32.46
C SER A 9 2.25 67.85 -31.05
N GLY A 10 1.10 68.52 -30.90
CA GLY A 10 0.48 68.84 -29.61
C GLY A 10 -0.58 67.83 -29.12
N ALA A 11 -0.83 66.75 -29.87
CA ALA A 11 -1.93 65.81 -29.60
C ALA A 11 -1.48 64.53 -28.84
N SER A 12 -0.61 64.64 -27.82
CA SER A 12 -0.28 63.50 -26.94
C SER A 12 -0.74 63.74 -25.50
N LEU A 13 -1.59 62.85 -24.98
CA LEU A 13 -1.95 62.76 -23.55
C LEU A 13 -0.77 62.32 -22.66
N TYR A 14 0.35 61.92 -23.26
CA TYR A 14 1.53 61.39 -22.58
C TYR A 14 2.66 62.42 -22.60
N GLY A 15 3.36 62.59 -21.47
CA GLY A 15 4.40 63.62 -21.25
C GLY A 15 5.68 63.51 -22.09
N ARG A 16 5.73 62.60 -23.06
CA ARG A 16 6.80 62.46 -24.07
C ARG A 16 6.16 62.15 -25.42
N SER A 17 6.43 62.98 -26.41
CA SER A 17 5.83 62.90 -27.75
C SER A 17 6.34 61.70 -28.57
N ASP A 18 7.41 61.03 -28.15
CA ASP A 18 8.08 59.93 -28.85
C ASP A 18 7.88 58.55 -28.21
N ARG A 19 7.22 58.47 -27.05
CA ARG A 19 7.08 57.22 -26.27
C ARG A 19 6.48 56.05 -27.08
N HIS A 20 5.54 56.36 -27.97
CA HIS A 20 4.90 55.42 -28.89
C HIS A 20 5.84 54.80 -29.95
N LEU A 21 7.08 55.32 -30.10
CA LEU A 21 8.13 54.75 -30.95
C LEU A 21 8.99 53.72 -30.20
N THR A 22 8.93 53.71 -28.87
CA THR A 22 9.78 52.89 -27.99
C THR A 22 8.99 51.90 -27.13
N ASP A 23 7.67 52.10 -27.00
CA ASP A 23 6.74 51.29 -26.24
C ASP A 23 5.68 50.72 -27.20
N ASP A 24 5.78 49.41 -27.45
CA ASP A 24 4.98 48.73 -28.47
C ASP A 24 3.47 48.73 -28.11
N ASP A 25 3.13 48.71 -26.82
CA ASP A 25 1.75 48.66 -26.33
C ASP A 25 1.07 50.03 -26.45
N ASP A 26 1.77 51.10 -26.05
CA ASP A 26 1.29 52.48 -26.21
C ASP A 26 1.12 52.83 -27.70
N GLY A 27 2.08 52.43 -28.53
CA GLY A 27 2.02 52.62 -29.99
C GLY A 27 0.84 51.88 -30.62
N GLU A 28 0.58 50.64 -30.21
CA GLU A 28 -0.54 49.84 -30.69
C GLU A 28 -1.90 50.45 -30.29
N LEU A 29 -2.08 50.85 -29.03
CA LEU A 29 -3.31 51.51 -28.58
C LEU A 29 -3.58 52.82 -29.35
N MET A 30 -2.54 53.58 -29.66
CA MET A 30 -2.66 54.78 -30.49
C MET A 30 -3.07 54.46 -31.93
N VAL A 31 -2.54 53.39 -32.53
CA VAL A 31 -2.97 52.92 -33.87
C VAL A 31 -4.44 52.50 -33.83
N TYR A 32 -4.87 51.73 -32.82
CA TYR A 32 -6.27 51.34 -32.67
C TYR A 32 -7.20 52.56 -32.57
N GLY A 33 -6.85 53.54 -31.73
CA GLY A 33 -7.62 54.77 -31.59
C GLY A 33 -7.71 55.55 -32.91
N TRP A 34 -6.61 55.65 -33.66
CA TRP A 34 -6.57 56.33 -34.96
C TRP A 34 -7.46 55.62 -36.00
N ILE A 35 -7.39 54.29 -36.09
CA ILE A 35 -8.22 53.48 -37.00
C ILE A 35 -9.70 53.67 -36.68
N ILE A 36 -10.09 53.59 -35.40
CA ILE A 36 -11.48 53.80 -34.97
C ILE A 36 -11.94 55.22 -35.33
N GLY A 37 -11.09 56.22 -35.13
CA GLY A 37 -11.36 57.61 -35.48
C GLY A 37 -11.58 57.81 -36.99
N GLU A 38 -10.70 57.24 -37.82
CA GLU A 38 -10.84 57.23 -39.29
C GLU A 38 -12.13 56.55 -39.75
N MET A 39 -12.42 55.37 -39.19
CA MET A 39 -13.64 54.63 -39.49
C MET A 39 -14.88 55.45 -39.12
N LEU A 40 -14.89 56.08 -37.95
CA LEU A 40 -15.99 56.92 -37.48
C LEU A 40 -16.15 58.17 -38.36
N SER A 41 -15.05 58.87 -38.68
CA SER A 41 -15.05 60.04 -39.57
C SER A 41 -15.68 59.70 -40.94
N ARG A 42 -15.26 58.58 -41.53
CA ARG A 42 -15.84 58.08 -42.80
C ARG A 42 -17.29 57.64 -42.62
N ALA A 43 -17.63 57.01 -41.50
CA ALA A 43 -19.00 56.60 -41.18
C ALA A 43 -19.95 57.81 -41.17
N LEU A 44 -19.49 58.92 -40.58
CA LEU A 44 -20.21 60.18 -40.43
C LEU A 44 -20.18 61.07 -41.69
N SER A 45 -19.30 60.83 -42.66
CA SER A 45 -19.21 61.64 -43.88
C SER A 45 -20.45 61.52 -44.81
N SER A 46 -21.25 60.46 -44.69
CA SER A 46 -22.45 60.25 -45.52
C SER A 46 -23.70 60.85 -44.89
N ARG A 47 -24.24 61.90 -45.53
CA ARG A 47 -25.47 62.58 -45.11
C ARG A 47 -26.72 61.69 -45.20
N GLU A 48 -26.71 60.68 -46.06
CA GLU A 48 -27.87 59.79 -46.29
C GLU A 48 -28.20 58.97 -45.04
N TRP A 49 -27.17 58.56 -44.29
CA TRP A 49 -27.29 57.64 -43.16
C TRP A 49 -27.41 58.35 -41.80
N LEU A 50 -27.12 59.65 -41.74
CA LEU A 50 -27.17 60.46 -40.52
C LEU A 50 -28.55 61.04 -40.18
N LYS A 51 -29.62 60.58 -40.85
CA LYS A 51 -30.99 61.09 -40.64
C LYS A 51 -31.52 60.87 -39.23
N ASN A 52 -31.24 59.69 -38.65
CA ASN A 52 -31.60 59.35 -37.27
C ASN A 52 -30.77 58.15 -36.78
N ARG A 53 -30.79 57.91 -35.47
CA ARG A 53 -30.06 56.82 -34.81
C ARG A 53 -30.36 55.44 -35.41
N SER A 54 -31.61 55.17 -35.77
CA SER A 54 -32.03 53.88 -36.34
C SER A 54 -31.43 53.66 -37.73
N THR A 55 -31.47 54.69 -38.57
CA THR A 55 -30.93 54.67 -39.94
C THR A 55 -29.40 54.54 -39.93
N PHE A 56 -28.74 55.30 -39.05
CA PHE A 56 -27.29 55.19 -38.88
C PHE A 56 -26.89 53.79 -38.41
N LYS A 57 -27.56 53.24 -37.39
CA LYS A 57 -27.32 51.87 -36.92
C LYS A 57 -27.53 50.83 -38.02
N LYS A 58 -28.65 50.90 -38.77
CA LYS A 58 -28.90 49.99 -39.89
C LYS A 58 -27.83 50.09 -40.97
N SER A 59 -27.35 51.29 -41.27
CA SER A 59 -26.30 51.50 -42.28
C SER A 59 -24.97 50.84 -41.92
N LEU A 60 -24.65 50.67 -40.64
CA LEU A 60 -23.43 50.00 -40.20
C LEU A 60 -23.45 48.50 -40.55
N TYR A 61 -24.63 47.88 -40.54
CA TYR A 61 -24.82 46.44 -40.82
C TYR A 61 -25.32 46.14 -42.24
N ASN A 62 -25.35 47.14 -43.12
CA ASN A 62 -25.76 46.99 -44.52
C ASN A 62 -24.53 46.87 -45.45
N GLN A 63 -23.66 45.89 -45.19
CA GLN A 63 -22.44 45.61 -45.98
C GLN A 63 -21.52 46.82 -46.21
N ARG A 64 -21.45 47.76 -45.25
CA ARG A 64 -20.62 48.95 -45.39
C ARG A 64 -19.14 48.59 -45.20
N ARG A 65 -18.33 48.88 -46.22
CA ARG A 65 -16.89 48.62 -46.23
C ARG A 65 -16.09 49.90 -45.99
N TYR A 66 -15.17 49.87 -45.03
CA TYR A 66 -14.22 50.94 -44.73
C TYR A 66 -12.81 50.42 -45.03
N VAL A 67 -12.13 51.03 -46.00
CA VAL A 67 -10.75 50.68 -46.36
C VAL A 67 -9.82 51.74 -45.81
N ILE A 68 -9.08 51.43 -44.74
CA ILE A 68 -8.09 52.31 -44.12
C ILE A 68 -6.72 51.74 -44.49
N ASP A 69 -6.03 52.39 -45.42
CA ASP A 69 -4.81 51.88 -46.06
C ASP A 69 -5.02 50.47 -46.65
N ASP A 70 -4.30 49.47 -46.14
CA ASP A 70 -4.40 48.06 -46.51
C ASP A 70 -5.44 47.28 -45.66
N LEU A 71 -6.01 47.91 -44.64
CA LEU A 71 -6.95 47.29 -43.72
C LEU A 71 -8.39 47.52 -44.17
N VAL A 72 -9.17 46.43 -44.19
CA VAL A 72 -10.60 46.47 -44.52
C VAL A 72 -11.42 46.18 -43.27
N TYR A 73 -12.13 47.20 -42.80
CA TYR A 73 -13.07 47.14 -41.69
C TYR A 73 -14.52 47.21 -42.19
N GLY A 74 -15.44 46.59 -41.46
CA GLY A 74 -16.83 46.48 -41.89
C GLY A 74 -17.09 45.23 -42.74
N ASP A 75 -17.99 45.34 -43.72
CA ASP A 75 -18.55 44.18 -44.44
C ASP A 75 -19.33 43.25 -43.47
N TYR A 76 -20.00 43.85 -42.46
CA TYR A 76 -20.80 43.10 -41.49
C TYR A 76 -21.94 42.38 -42.24
N GLY A 77 -21.78 41.07 -42.41
CA GLY A 77 -22.70 40.24 -43.19
C GLY A 77 -23.96 39.90 -42.40
N GLY A 78 -25.10 40.43 -42.82
CA GLY A 78 -26.41 39.84 -42.54
C GLY A 78 -26.83 38.89 -43.66
N ASP A 79 -28.12 38.55 -43.72
CA ASP A 79 -28.71 37.87 -44.87
C ASP A 79 -28.51 38.71 -46.14
N CYS A 80 -28.12 38.05 -47.24
CA CYS A 80 -28.04 38.71 -48.54
C CYS A 80 -28.75 37.88 -49.61
N PRO A 81 -29.21 38.51 -50.71
CA PRO A 81 -29.81 37.80 -51.83
C PRO A 81 -28.77 37.00 -52.66
N ASP A 82 -29.18 35.86 -53.22
CA ASP A 82 -28.31 34.91 -53.93
C ASP A 82 -27.47 35.53 -55.06
N ASN A 83 -28.00 36.51 -55.78
CA ASN A 83 -27.30 37.20 -56.86
C ASN A 83 -26.14 38.07 -56.37
N VAL A 84 -26.21 38.58 -55.14
CA VAL A 84 -25.16 39.40 -54.52
C VAL A 84 -24.06 38.49 -53.94
N ALA A 85 -24.44 37.33 -53.38
CA ALA A 85 -23.49 36.28 -53.00
C ALA A 85 -22.66 35.79 -54.20
N ALA A 86 -23.31 35.55 -55.34
CA ALA A 86 -22.64 35.13 -56.58
C ALA A 86 -21.61 36.15 -57.13
N LEU A 87 -21.74 37.42 -56.76
CA LEU A 87 -20.82 38.50 -57.13
C LEU A 87 -19.70 38.72 -56.09
N GLY A 88 -19.58 37.85 -55.09
CA GLY A 88 -18.48 37.84 -54.13
C GLY A 88 -18.74 38.60 -52.82
N ALA A 89 -20.00 38.86 -52.47
CA ALA A 89 -20.34 39.41 -51.15
C ALA A 89 -20.20 38.36 -50.03
N SER A 90 -19.67 38.75 -48.88
CA SER A 90 -19.50 37.90 -47.69
C SER A 90 -20.77 37.89 -46.84
N CYS A 91 -21.75 37.09 -47.23
CA CYS A 91 -23.06 37.03 -46.56
C CYS A 91 -23.01 36.14 -45.31
N GLN A 92 -23.72 36.52 -44.24
CA GLN A 92 -23.65 35.89 -42.90
C GLN A 92 -22.26 35.73 -42.29
N CYS A 93 -21.26 36.38 -42.88
CA CYS A 93 -19.88 36.08 -42.64
C CYS A 93 -19.13 37.37 -42.51
N ASN A 94 -18.27 37.44 -41.49
CA ASN A 94 -17.51 38.61 -41.06
C ASN A 94 -18.24 39.50 -40.03
N GLN A 95 -17.84 39.36 -38.76
CA GLN A 95 -18.18 40.28 -37.66
C GLN A 95 -17.14 41.41 -37.49
N GLY A 96 -16.53 41.87 -38.58
CA GLY A 96 -15.76 43.13 -38.60
C GLY A 96 -14.25 43.03 -38.81
N GLY A 97 -13.71 41.94 -39.36
CA GLY A 97 -12.29 41.84 -39.73
C GLY A 97 -11.96 40.69 -40.69
N LYS A 98 -11.08 40.95 -41.66
CA LYS A 98 -10.61 39.96 -42.67
C LYS A 98 -9.23 39.36 -42.37
N ALA A 99 -8.54 39.83 -41.35
CA ALA A 99 -7.18 39.42 -41.00
C ALA A 99 -7.03 39.30 -39.48
N VAL A 100 -6.29 38.27 -39.04
CA VAL A 100 -5.84 38.10 -37.66
C VAL A 100 -4.33 38.21 -37.66
N TYR A 101 -3.79 39.21 -36.94
CA TYR A 101 -2.36 39.36 -36.75
C TYR A 101 -1.93 38.63 -35.48
N MET A 102 -1.14 37.57 -35.64
CA MET A 102 -0.58 36.83 -34.51
C MET A 102 0.67 37.53 -33.98
N LYS A 103 0.78 37.65 -32.66
CA LYS A 103 1.97 38.16 -31.98
C LYS A 103 2.49 37.10 -31.02
N ARG A 104 3.82 37.02 -30.88
CA ARG A 104 4.48 36.18 -29.88
C ARG A 104 4.98 37.06 -28.74
N LEU A 105 4.91 36.53 -27.52
CA LEU A 105 5.55 37.14 -26.36
C LEU A 105 7.06 36.93 -26.48
N VAL A 106 7.84 38.00 -26.38
CA VAL A 106 9.31 37.95 -26.35
C VAL A 106 9.84 38.48 -25.02
N GLU A 107 11.15 38.49 -24.86
CA GLU A 107 11.83 38.96 -23.65
C GLU A 107 11.36 40.37 -23.25
N GLY A 108 11.14 40.57 -21.95
CA GLY A 108 10.57 41.81 -21.41
C GLY A 108 9.05 41.96 -21.62
N PHE A 109 8.32 40.86 -21.85
CA PHE A 109 6.86 40.82 -22.06
C PHE A 109 6.37 41.59 -23.29
N ARG A 110 7.27 41.91 -24.23
CA ARG A 110 6.92 42.62 -25.46
C ARG A 110 6.20 41.68 -26.44
N LEU A 111 5.31 42.26 -27.25
CA LEU A 111 4.58 41.53 -28.29
C LEU A 111 5.21 41.78 -29.67
N GLU A 112 5.88 40.77 -30.23
CA GLU A 112 6.44 40.85 -31.58
C GLU A 112 5.50 40.19 -32.60
N SER A 113 5.22 40.86 -33.71
CA SER A 113 4.44 40.27 -34.81
C SER A 113 5.13 39.02 -35.37
N VAL A 114 4.34 37.95 -35.54
CA VAL A 114 4.80 36.73 -36.18
C VAL A 114 4.88 36.98 -37.70
N LYS A 115 6.10 37.09 -38.23
CA LYS A 115 6.35 37.47 -39.64
C LYS A 115 6.22 36.32 -40.64
N SER A 116 6.15 35.08 -40.17
CA SER A 116 6.07 33.85 -41.00
C SER A 116 5.00 32.91 -40.45
N GLY A 117 4.24 32.24 -41.32
CA GLY A 117 3.08 31.42 -40.92
C GLY A 117 1.77 32.20 -40.95
N PHE A 118 1.59 33.04 -41.97
CA PHE A 118 0.29 33.67 -42.21
C PHE A 118 -0.69 32.63 -42.72
N MET A 119 -1.94 32.78 -42.29
CA MET A 119 -3.04 31.91 -42.62
C MET A 119 -4.16 32.78 -43.18
N ALA A 120 -4.41 32.65 -44.48
CA ALA A 120 -5.48 33.35 -45.16
C ALA A 120 -6.61 32.37 -45.44
N LEU A 121 -7.73 32.51 -44.74
CA LEU A 121 -8.95 31.78 -45.07
C LEU A 121 -9.62 32.49 -46.25
N GLY A 122 -9.90 31.74 -47.33
CA GLY A 122 -10.63 32.26 -48.46
C GLY A 122 -12.06 32.66 -48.07
N THR A 123 -12.58 33.75 -48.64
CA THR A 123 -13.92 34.28 -48.36
C THR A 123 -15.07 33.33 -48.67
N SER A 124 -14.82 32.19 -49.32
CA SER A 124 -15.80 31.14 -49.59
C SER A 124 -15.99 30.15 -48.42
N ARG A 125 -15.12 30.16 -47.40
CA ARG A 125 -15.20 29.29 -46.20
C ARG A 125 -15.76 30.04 -45.00
N CYS A 126 -16.94 30.61 -45.22
CA CYS A 126 -17.54 31.62 -44.36
C CYS A 126 -18.28 31.06 -43.15
N ASP A 127 -18.88 29.88 -43.33
CA ASP A 127 -19.31 29.07 -42.20
C ASP A 127 -18.09 28.36 -41.62
N THR A 128 -18.03 28.31 -40.29
CA THR A 128 -16.99 27.60 -39.55
C THR A 128 -16.93 26.15 -40.01
N ASP A 129 -16.07 25.86 -40.99
CA ASP A 129 -15.55 24.51 -41.13
C ASP A 129 -14.84 24.25 -39.81
N GLY A 130 -15.31 23.27 -39.04
CA GLY A 130 -14.94 22.99 -37.66
C GLY A 130 -13.47 22.60 -37.53
N SER A 131 -12.58 23.53 -37.85
CA SER A 131 -11.14 23.39 -37.98
C SER A 131 -10.59 23.22 -36.58
N ARG A 132 -10.57 21.97 -36.12
CA ARG A 132 -10.05 21.60 -34.81
C ARG A 132 -8.54 21.55 -34.89
N LEU A 133 -7.89 22.49 -34.22
CA LEU A 133 -6.47 22.38 -33.91
C LEU A 133 -6.30 21.31 -32.84
N HIS A 134 -5.63 20.22 -33.21
CA HIS A 134 -5.31 19.15 -32.28
C HIS A 134 -3.98 19.44 -31.57
N ALA A 135 -3.86 19.02 -30.30
CA ALA A 135 -2.61 19.17 -29.56
C ALA A 135 -1.46 18.43 -30.28
N PRO A 136 -0.37 19.13 -30.67
CA PRO A 136 0.76 18.51 -31.34
C PRO A 136 1.65 17.75 -30.34
N LEU A 137 2.34 16.72 -30.82
CA LEU A 137 3.50 16.14 -30.17
C LEU A 137 4.75 16.83 -30.72
N ALA A 138 5.43 17.57 -29.85
CA ALA A 138 6.72 18.17 -30.14
C ALA A 138 7.84 17.24 -29.64
N ALA A 139 8.40 16.45 -30.55
CA ALA A 139 9.55 15.59 -30.30
C ALA A 139 10.86 16.31 -30.60
N VAL A 140 11.93 15.87 -29.95
CA VAL A 140 13.29 16.35 -30.17
C VAL A 140 14.21 15.20 -30.55
N ALA A 141 14.93 15.34 -31.66
CA ALA A 141 16.06 14.50 -32.03
C ALA A 141 17.38 15.16 -31.59
N THR A 142 18.23 14.41 -30.89
CA THR A 142 19.51 14.95 -30.39
C THR A 142 20.65 14.64 -31.35
N PHE A 143 21.55 15.63 -31.53
CA PHE A 143 22.72 15.55 -32.39
C PHE A 143 23.95 15.91 -31.54
N MET A 144 24.79 14.91 -31.24
CA MET A 144 25.96 15.11 -30.37
C MET A 144 27.19 15.48 -31.19
N ASP A 145 27.64 16.73 -31.09
CA ASP A 145 28.72 17.31 -31.91
C ASP A 145 30.11 16.72 -31.62
N ASN A 146 30.32 16.19 -30.43
CA ASN A 146 31.60 15.62 -29.99
C ASN A 146 31.85 14.16 -30.45
N SER A 147 30.98 13.59 -31.29
CA SER A 147 31.16 12.24 -31.84
C SER A 147 30.63 12.14 -33.27
N GLN A 148 31.52 11.89 -34.23
CA GLN A 148 31.13 11.72 -35.63
C GLN A 148 30.18 10.53 -35.83
N LEU A 149 30.36 9.45 -35.07
CA LEU A 149 29.46 8.30 -35.07
C LEU A 149 28.04 8.73 -34.64
N SER A 150 27.95 9.53 -33.57
CA SER A 150 26.67 10.05 -33.08
C SER A 150 25.98 10.94 -34.12
N LEU A 151 26.71 11.87 -34.74
CA LEU A 151 26.17 12.74 -35.79
C LEU A 151 25.67 11.93 -36.98
N ASN A 152 26.45 10.98 -37.48
CA ASN A 152 26.06 10.15 -38.62
C ASN A 152 24.80 9.32 -38.29
N ALA A 153 24.77 8.70 -37.10
CA ALA A 153 23.62 7.92 -36.67
C ALA A 153 22.36 8.78 -36.48
N ALA A 154 22.52 9.97 -35.91
CA ALA A 154 21.42 10.92 -35.72
C ALA A 154 20.88 11.44 -37.06
N GLU A 155 21.74 11.77 -38.03
CA GLU A 155 21.33 12.19 -39.37
C GLU A 155 20.59 11.07 -40.13
N GLU A 156 21.07 9.83 -40.08
CA GLU A 156 20.37 8.71 -40.73
C GLU A 156 19.01 8.42 -40.10
N TRP A 157 18.96 8.34 -38.76
CA TRP A 157 17.72 8.09 -38.03
C TRP A 157 16.72 9.22 -38.23
N HIS A 158 17.16 10.48 -38.10
CA HIS A 158 16.32 11.66 -38.29
C HIS A 158 15.82 11.78 -39.74
N GLY A 159 16.65 11.43 -40.72
CA GLY A 159 16.27 11.40 -42.13
C GLY A 159 15.09 10.47 -42.41
N GLY A 160 14.95 9.37 -41.66
CA GLY A 160 13.78 8.50 -41.72
C GLY A 160 12.54 9.07 -41.01
N ALA A 161 12.71 9.57 -39.79
CA ALA A 161 11.61 10.08 -38.97
C ALA A 161 11.00 11.39 -39.53
N SER A 162 11.83 12.25 -40.12
CA SER A 162 11.41 13.55 -40.66
C SER A 162 10.45 13.45 -41.86
N LEU A 163 10.40 12.30 -42.54
CA LEU A 163 9.46 12.03 -43.64
C LEU A 163 7.98 11.99 -43.19
N LEU A 164 7.74 11.93 -41.88
CA LEU A 164 6.42 11.79 -41.28
C LEU A 164 6.02 13.01 -40.43
N VAL A 165 6.87 14.04 -40.41
CA VAL A 165 6.59 15.29 -39.71
C VAL A 165 5.48 16.03 -40.44
N GLY A 166 4.50 16.51 -39.68
CA GLY A 166 3.37 17.27 -40.21
C GLY A 166 3.79 18.58 -40.84
N THR A 167 3.06 19.02 -41.86
CA THR A 167 3.28 20.34 -42.50
C THR A 167 2.84 21.51 -41.61
N GLY A 168 1.93 21.24 -40.66
CA GLY A 168 1.34 22.26 -39.80
C GLY A 168 0.23 23.07 -40.49
N ASP A 169 -0.23 22.63 -41.67
CA ASP A 169 -1.31 23.26 -42.41
C ASP A 169 -2.67 23.05 -41.71
N LEU A 170 -3.52 24.07 -41.74
CA LEU A 170 -4.88 23.96 -41.19
C LEU A 170 -5.73 22.96 -41.96
N GLY A 171 -6.44 22.11 -41.20
CA GLY A 171 -7.29 21.06 -41.75
C GLY A 171 -6.54 19.76 -42.00
N ASP A 172 -5.21 19.75 -41.87
CA ASP A 172 -4.46 18.51 -41.80
C ASP A 172 -4.55 17.91 -40.39
N TYR A 173 -4.65 16.58 -40.32
CA TYR A 173 -4.76 15.86 -39.04
C TYR A 173 -3.38 15.53 -38.44
N ASP A 174 -2.32 16.05 -39.04
CA ASP A 174 -0.95 15.77 -38.65
C ASP A 174 -0.58 16.47 -37.33
N ARG A 175 -0.15 15.66 -36.37
CA ARG A 175 0.15 16.10 -34.99
C ARG A 175 1.57 15.79 -34.57
N PHE A 176 2.41 15.24 -35.45
CA PHE A 176 3.78 14.84 -35.11
C PHE A 176 4.79 15.84 -35.65
N PHE A 177 5.58 16.45 -34.75
CA PHE A 177 6.65 17.38 -35.10
C PHE A 177 7.95 16.93 -34.48
N LEU A 178 9.05 17.04 -35.22
CA LEU A 178 10.37 16.61 -34.79
C LEU A 178 11.38 17.74 -34.99
N HIS A 179 11.96 18.21 -33.90
CA HIS A 179 12.93 19.29 -33.88
C HIS A 179 14.34 18.77 -33.65
N ARG A 180 15.31 19.38 -34.33
CA ARG A 180 16.73 19.10 -34.15
C ARG A 180 17.30 19.90 -32.98
N ILE A 181 18.02 19.25 -32.07
CA ILE A 181 18.80 19.91 -31.03
C ILE A 181 20.25 19.44 -31.09
N ASN A 182 21.15 20.41 -31.28
CA ASN A 182 22.60 20.19 -31.20
C ASN A 182 23.07 20.32 -29.76
N THR A 183 23.87 19.36 -29.30
CA THR A 183 24.38 19.27 -27.93
C THR A 183 25.70 18.51 -27.94
N SER A 184 26.36 18.40 -26.80
CA SER A 184 27.47 17.45 -26.60
C SER A 184 27.02 16.30 -25.69
N SER A 185 27.71 15.16 -25.76
CA SER A 185 27.46 14.04 -24.83
C SER A 185 27.61 14.47 -23.37
N GLY A 186 26.70 14.06 -22.49
CA GLY A 186 26.70 14.39 -21.06
C GLY A 186 26.12 15.76 -20.69
N THR A 187 25.81 16.62 -21.68
CA THR A 187 25.15 17.93 -21.46
C THR A 187 23.70 17.98 -21.96
N ILE A 188 23.21 16.87 -22.51
CA ILE A 188 21.89 16.77 -23.16
C ILE A 188 20.77 17.17 -22.21
N TRP A 189 20.80 16.66 -20.98
CA TRP A 189 19.81 16.99 -19.96
C TRP A 189 19.71 18.50 -19.71
N LYS A 190 20.85 19.18 -19.56
CA LYS A 190 20.90 20.64 -19.36
C LYS A 190 20.35 21.39 -20.58
N ARG A 191 20.66 20.92 -21.79
CA ARG A 191 20.13 21.54 -23.02
C ARG A 191 18.62 21.36 -23.12
N LEU A 192 18.10 20.17 -22.88
CA LEU A 192 16.67 19.87 -22.93
C LEU A 192 15.88 20.65 -21.88
N LYS A 193 16.41 20.81 -20.66
CA LYS A 193 15.76 21.61 -19.62
C LYS A 193 15.57 23.07 -20.01
N ARG A 194 16.59 23.68 -20.64
CA ARG A 194 16.45 25.03 -21.21
C ARG A 194 15.45 25.09 -22.36
N GLU A 195 15.41 24.07 -23.21
CA GLU A 195 14.45 24.03 -24.32
C GLU A 195 13.01 23.84 -23.81
N GLU A 196 12.81 23.17 -22.68
CA GLU A 196 11.50 23.05 -22.00
C GLU A 196 11.01 24.40 -21.44
N GLU A 197 11.91 25.28 -21.02
CA GLU A 197 11.55 26.64 -20.56
C GLU A 197 11.09 27.54 -21.71
N GLU A 198 11.60 27.30 -22.92
CA GLU A 198 11.32 28.11 -24.11
C GLU A 198 10.25 27.51 -25.04
N LYS A 199 10.08 26.18 -25.02
CA LYS A 199 9.26 25.42 -25.97
C LYS A 199 8.63 24.18 -25.33
N LEU A 200 7.52 23.73 -25.91
CA LEU A 200 6.94 22.44 -25.57
C LEU A 200 7.87 21.31 -26.05
N VAL A 201 8.37 20.49 -25.12
CA VAL A 201 9.12 19.26 -25.43
C VAL A 201 8.39 18.09 -24.77
N THR A 202 7.74 17.25 -25.56
CA THR A 202 6.99 16.09 -25.06
C THR A 202 7.84 14.83 -25.03
N ALA A 203 8.63 14.62 -26.09
CA ALA A 203 9.38 13.40 -26.29
C ALA A 203 10.80 13.67 -26.81
N VAL A 204 11.73 12.79 -26.47
CA VAL A 204 13.09 12.73 -27.01
C VAL A 204 13.23 11.45 -27.81
N MET A 205 13.81 11.52 -29.00
CA MET A 205 13.90 10.37 -29.91
C MET A 205 15.27 10.29 -30.59
N GLY A 206 15.61 9.09 -31.08
CA GLY A 206 16.86 8.83 -31.80
C GLY A 206 18.05 8.64 -30.87
N VAL A 207 19.22 9.14 -31.27
CA VAL A 207 20.47 8.93 -30.53
C VAL A 207 20.36 9.56 -29.14
N THR A 208 20.65 8.77 -28.10
CA THR A 208 20.35 9.10 -26.71
C THR A 208 21.51 8.72 -25.78
N ASP A 209 21.77 9.54 -24.75
CA ASP A 209 22.75 9.23 -23.71
C ASP A 209 22.13 8.48 -22.52
N GLU A 210 22.97 7.95 -21.63
CA GLU A 210 22.51 7.23 -20.44
C GLU A 210 21.65 8.08 -19.51
N ALA A 211 21.99 9.37 -19.35
CA ALA A 211 21.34 10.25 -18.39
C ALA A 211 19.83 10.39 -18.67
N LEU A 212 19.44 10.33 -19.95
CA LEU A 212 18.05 10.38 -20.36
C LEU A 212 17.26 9.12 -20.05
N LEU A 213 17.89 7.96 -19.87
CA LEU A 213 17.19 6.71 -19.57
C LEU A 213 16.57 6.70 -18.16
N SER A 214 17.07 7.54 -17.26
CA SER A 214 16.53 7.74 -15.90
C SER A 214 15.60 8.96 -15.76
N THR A 215 15.18 9.57 -16.87
CA THR A 215 14.34 10.78 -16.80
C THR A 215 12.94 10.50 -16.25
N SER A 216 12.37 11.48 -15.54
CA SER A 216 10.96 11.54 -15.15
C SER A 216 10.16 12.60 -15.93
N THR A 217 10.83 13.48 -16.67
CA THR A 217 10.23 14.66 -17.32
C THR A 217 9.73 14.37 -18.72
N PHE A 218 10.58 13.81 -19.59
CA PHE A 218 10.26 13.59 -21.01
C PHE A 218 10.01 12.11 -21.27
N VAL A 219 9.32 11.78 -22.37
CA VAL A 219 9.26 10.40 -22.87
C VAL A 219 10.39 10.18 -23.85
N VAL A 220 11.24 9.19 -23.61
CA VAL A 220 12.27 8.76 -24.56
C VAL A 220 11.69 7.65 -25.43
N VAL A 221 11.56 7.87 -26.73
CA VAL A 221 10.98 6.89 -27.67
C VAL A 221 12.06 6.34 -28.59
N ASP A 222 12.18 5.01 -28.59
CA ASP A 222 13.14 4.20 -29.32
C ASP A 222 14.59 4.71 -29.24
N PRO A 223 15.19 4.74 -28.04
CA PRO A 223 16.53 5.28 -27.86
C PRO A 223 17.58 4.48 -28.64
N VAL A 224 18.37 5.16 -29.47
CA VAL A 224 19.54 4.60 -30.14
C VAL A 224 20.77 4.83 -29.26
N LEU A 225 21.21 3.78 -28.57
CA LEU A 225 22.34 3.82 -27.65
C LEU A 225 23.65 3.56 -28.39
N LEU A 226 24.66 4.41 -28.16
CA LEU A 226 26.00 4.27 -28.75
C LEU A 226 26.86 3.19 -28.09
N VAL A 227 26.48 2.77 -26.89
CA VAL A 227 27.13 1.70 -26.12
C VAL A 227 26.04 0.70 -25.74
N PRO A 228 26.27 -0.62 -25.91
CA PRO A 228 25.27 -1.63 -25.58
C PRO A 228 25.09 -1.78 -24.07
N ARG A 229 23.84 -1.89 -23.66
CA ARG A 229 23.40 -1.92 -22.25
C ARG A 229 22.14 -2.74 -22.10
N LEU A 230 21.86 -3.16 -20.87
CA LEU A 230 20.56 -3.68 -20.52
C LEU A 230 19.55 -2.53 -20.34
N ARG A 231 18.27 -2.84 -20.52
CA ARG A 231 17.14 -1.94 -20.36
C ARG A 231 17.09 -1.40 -18.93
N THR A 232 16.98 -0.08 -18.80
CA THR A 232 16.61 0.56 -17.53
C THR A 232 15.09 0.47 -17.34
N PRO A 233 14.58 -0.07 -16.21
CA PRO A 233 13.15 -0.12 -15.93
C PRO A 233 12.62 1.29 -15.64
N ASN A 234 12.06 1.92 -16.67
CA ASN A 234 11.49 3.26 -16.58
C ASN A 234 10.31 3.39 -17.56
N LYS A 235 9.12 3.74 -17.05
CA LYS A 235 7.93 3.95 -17.88
C LYS A 235 8.05 5.13 -18.86
N ARG A 236 9.01 6.03 -18.64
CA ARG A 236 9.33 7.13 -19.55
C ARG A 236 10.17 6.69 -20.74
N VAL A 237 10.71 5.46 -20.77
CA VAL A 237 11.53 4.97 -21.87
C VAL A 237 10.80 3.87 -22.61
N ILE A 238 10.43 4.15 -23.86
CA ILE A 238 9.67 3.25 -24.74
C ILE A 238 10.63 2.67 -25.76
N TYR A 239 10.77 1.34 -25.78
CA TYR A 239 11.60 0.62 -26.76
C TYR A 239 10.71 0.07 -27.87
N LEU A 240 10.94 0.50 -29.12
CA LEU A 240 10.20 -0.01 -30.28
C LEU A 240 11.02 -1.08 -31.01
N SER A 241 12.33 -0.88 -31.04
CA SER A 241 13.33 -1.83 -31.52
C SER A 241 13.68 -2.82 -30.42
N ALA A 242 14.04 -4.05 -30.81
CA ALA A 242 14.38 -5.12 -29.88
C ALA A 242 15.48 -4.69 -28.90
N THR A 243 15.23 -4.81 -27.59
CA THR A 243 16.26 -4.51 -26.58
C THR A 243 17.39 -5.53 -26.62
N LEU A 244 18.54 -5.21 -26.03
CA LEU A 244 19.67 -6.16 -25.95
C LEU A 244 19.23 -7.49 -25.32
N GLU A 245 18.39 -7.46 -24.29
CA GLU A 245 17.83 -8.64 -23.65
C GLU A 245 17.04 -9.51 -24.62
N GLN A 246 16.11 -8.91 -25.37
CA GLN A 246 15.28 -9.65 -26.31
C GLN A 246 16.11 -10.24 -27.44
N GLN A 247 17.11 -9.49 -27.94
CA GLN A 247 18.03 -9.98 -28.95
C GLN A 247 18.84 -11.19 -28.47
N LEU A 248 19.44 -11.09 -27.28
CA LEU A 248 20.21 -12.19 -26.68
C LEU A 248 19.33 -13.40 -26.39
N PHE A 249 18.08 -13.19 -25.96
CA PHE A 249 17.11 -14.26 -25.73
C PHE A 249 16.79 -15.07 -27.00
N VAL A 250 16.46 -14.37 -28.08
CA VAL A 250 16.12 -15.01 -29.36
C VAL A 250 17.32 -15.78 -29.92
N ILE A 251 18.52 -15.20 -29.82
CA ILE A 251 19.75 -15.88 -30.27
C ILE A 251 20.08 -17.09 -29.40
N ALA A 252 19.96 -16.98 -28.07
CA ALA A 252 20.20 -18.10 -27.17
C ALA A 252 19.23 -19.25 -27.39
N LYS A 253 17.95 -18.96 -27.67
CA LYS A 253 16.96 -19.97 -28.06
C LYS A 253 17.40 -20.68 -29.34
N TYR A 254 17.77 -19.92 -30.37
CA TYR A 254 18.29 -20.47 -31.62
C TYR A 254 19.53 -21.36 -31.38
N LEU A 255 20.45 -20.95 -30.51
CA LEU A 255 21.64 -21.73 -30.17
C LEU A 255 21.31 -23.05 -29.46
N GLY A 256 20.31 -23.04 -28.57
CA GLY A 256 19.79 -24.23 -27.90
C GLY A 256 19.14 -25.21 -28.88
N GLU A 257 18.29 -24.71 -29.78
CA GLU A 257 17.68 -25.52 -30.86
C GLU A 257 18.71 -26.09 -31.83
N LYS A 258 19.78 -25.33 -32.12
CA LYS A 258 20.94 -25.76 -32.91
C LYS A 258 21.79 -26.82 -32.18
N GLY A 259 21.64 -27.00 -30.87
CA GLY A 259 22.46 -27.90 -30.06
C GLY A 259 23.90 -27.42 -29.90
N SER A 260 24.11 -26.10 -29.82
CA SER A 260 25.46 -25.52 -29.78
C SER A 260 26.13 -25.80 -28.43
N ILE A 261 27.24 -26.55 -28.44
CA ILE A 261 28.05 -26.85 -27.24
C ILE A 261 29.31 -26.00 -27.30
N GLY A 262 29.41 -25.00 -26.43
CA GLY A 262 30.60 -24.15 -26.32
C GLY A 262 30.42 -22.73 -26.85
N VAL A 263 29.58 -21.95 -26.17
CA VAL A 263 29.37 -20.54 -26.49
C VAL A 263 30.43 -19.69 -25.79
N HIS A 264 31.01 -18.74 -26.51
CA HIS A 264 31.97 -17.76 -26.00
C HIS A 264 31.36 -16.36 -26.02
N SER A 265 31.88 -15.44 -25.20
CA SER A 265 31.51 -14.03 -25.27
C SER A 265 32.71 -13.09 -25.16
N VAL A 266 32.66 -11.99 -25.91
CA VAL A 266 33.56 -10.85 -25.84
C VAL A 266 32.70 -9.61 -25.64
N ILE A 267 32.79 -8.99 -24.47
CA ILE A 267 31.89 -7.91 -24.05
C ILE A 267 32.70 -6.67 -23.70
N SER A 268 32.44 -5.58 -24.42
CA SER A 268 33.03 -4.25 -24.27
C SER A 268 31.93 -3.24 -23.91
N SER A 269 31.61 -3.14 -22.62
CA SER A 269 30.57 -2.25 -22.12
C SER A 269 30.85 -1.87 -20.66
N SER A 270 30.39 -0.70 -20.23
CA SER A 270 30.36 -0.32 -18.82
C SER A 270 29.53 -1.28 -17.97
N GLU A 271 28.56 -1.98 -18.57
CA GLU A 271 27.71 -2.98 -17.93
C GLU A 271 28.13 -4.43 -18.23
N SER A 272 29.38 -4.65 -18.63
CA SER A 272 29.88 -5.97 -19.06
C SER A 272 29.58 -7.10 -18.06
N TYR A 273 29.63 -6.82 -16.76
CA TYR A 273 29.26 -7.78 -15.71
C TYR A 273 27.78 -8.21 -15.80
N TYR A 274 26.86 -7.25 -15.91
CA TYR A 274 25.43 -7.52 -15.95
C TYR A 274 25.02 -8.19 -17.26
N ILE A 275 25.55 -7.73 -18.39
CA ILE A 275 25.33 -8.35 -19.71
C ILE A 275 25.84 -9.80 -19.69
N ASN A 276 27.02 -10.05 -19.15
CA ASN A 276 27.58 -11.40 -19.06
C ASN A 276 26.72 -12.33 -18.19
N ARG A 277 26.28 -11.84 -17.03
CA ARG A 277 25.41 -12.60 -16.12
C ARG A 277 24.08 -12.92 -16.79
N PHE A 278 23.47 -11.92 -17.44
CA PHE A 278 22.22 -12.10 -18.18
C PHE A 278 22.38 -13.15 -19.27
N LEU A 279 23.41 -13.04 -20.11
CA LEU A 279 23.71 -14.01 -21.17
C LEU A 279 23.88 -15.44 -20.62
N HIS A 280 24.55 -15.60 -19.47
CA HIS A 280 24.71 -16.90 -18.82
C HIS A 280 23.36 -17.52 -18.44
N LEU A 281 22.47 -16.75 -17.79
CA LEU A 281 21.14 -17.22 -17.39
C LEU A 281 20.27 -17.59 -18.60
N VAL A 282 20.31 -16.78 -19.66
CA VAL A 282 19.55 -17.03 -20.88
C VAL A 282 20.03 -18.31 -21.56
N LEU A 283 21.34 -18.53 -21.66
CA LEU A 283 21.88 -19.74 -22.28
C LEU A 283 21.51 -21.00 -21.47
N GLN A 284 21.60 -20.94 -20.14
CA GLN A 284 21.19 -22.04 -19.26
C GLN A 284 19.72 -22.45 -19.46
N ARG A 285 18.83 -21.47 -19.72
CA ARG A 285 17.40 -21.71 -19.96
C ARG A 285 17.13 -22.59 -21.19
N PHE A 286 18.03 -22.57 -22.17
CA PHE A 286 17.94 -23.35 -23.40
C PHE A 286 18.99 -24.48 -23.44
N GLU A 287 19.40 -24.97 -22.27
CA GLU A 287 20.37 -26.07 -22.10
C GLU A 287 21.76 -25.80 -22.70
N GLY A 288 22.04 -24.53 -23.01
CA GLY A 288 23.34 -24.05 -23.44
C GLY A 288 24.24 -23.67 -22.25
N GLY A 289 25.51 -23.45 -22.54
CA GLY A 289 26.51 -23.03 -21.56
C GLY A 289 27.48 -22.01 -22.14
N LEU A 290 27.91 -21.08 -21.29
CA LEU A 290 28.96 -20.11 -21.62
C LEU A 290 30.31 -20.68 -21.18
N ASN A 291 31.16 -21.06 -22.14
CA ASN A 291 32.46 -21.70 -21.89
C ASN A 291 33.54 -20.69 -21.47
N SER A 292 33.56 -19.52 -22.11
CA SER A 292 34.46 -18.44 -21.73
C SER A 292 33.83 -17.08 -21.97
N SER A 293 34.22 -16.12 -21.15
CA SER A 293 33.82 -14.73 -21.28
C SER A 293 35.03 -13.83 -21.13
N VAL A 294 35.26 -12.98 -22.13
CA VAL A 294 36.28 -11.94 -22.11
C VAL A 294 35.57 -10.60 -21.93
N ARG A 295 35.96 -9.87 -20.89
CA ARG A 295 35.46 -8.51 -20.63
C ARG A 295 36.56 -7.51 -20.98
N LEU A 296 36.26 -6.65 -21.95
CA LEU A 296 37.16 -5.62 -22.43
C LEU A 296 36.75 -4.26 -21.88
N THR A 297 37.72 -3.36 -21.73
CA THR A 297 37.42 -1.93 -21.54
C THR A 297 36.96 -1.35 -22.88
N THR A 298 36.15 -0.30 -22.83
CA THR A 298 35.58 0.36 -24.02
C THR A 298 36.64 0.92 -24.98
N SER A 299 37.93 0.97 -24.61
CA SER A 299 39.05 1.42 -25.45
C SER A 299 39.81 0.30 -26.17
N VAL A 300 39.66 -0.98 -25.78
CA VAL A 300 40.38 -2.13 -26.39
C VAL A 300 39.63 -2.80 -27.56
N SER A 301 40.31 -3.13 -28.66
CA SER A 301 39.74 -3.84 -29.82
C SER A 301 39.51 -5.34 -29.53
N VAL A 302 38.61 -5.98 -30.27
CA VAL A 302 38.35 -7.44 -30.17
C VAL A 302 39.49 -8.32 -30.73
N THR A 303 40.51 -7.72 -31.34
CA THR A 303 41.66 -8.40 -31.93
C THR A 303 42.34 -9.34 -30.94
N GLY A 304 42.49 -10.62 -31.30
CA GLY A 304 43.14 -11.65 -30.47
C GLY A 304 42.25 -12.35 -29.44
N TYR A 305 41.00 -11.91 -29.27
CA TYR A 305 40.06 -12.49 -28.30
C TYR A 305 38.98 -13.40 -28.91
N LEU A 306 38.92 -13.49 -30.25
CA LEU A 306 37.95 -14.33 -30.95
C LEU A 306 38.42 -15.80 -31.01
N PRO A 307 37.55 -16.78 -30.70
CA PRO A 307 37.89 -18.21 -30.83
C PRO A 307 38.03 -18.62 -32.30
N ARG A 308 38.63 -19.79 -32.55
CA ARG A 308 38.86 -20.32 -33.92
C ARG A 308 37.67 -21.12 -34.47
N GLU A 309 36.77 -21.59 -33.62
CA GLU A 309 35.56 -22.33 -34.01
C GLU A 309 34.48 -22.16 -32.94
N GLY A 310 33.25 -22.60 -33.24
CA GLY A 310 32.11 -22.51 -32.32
C GLY A 310 31.31 -21.22 -32.48
N ASP A 311 30.64 -20.79 -31.42
CA ASP A 311 29.70 -19.68 -31.40
C ASP A 311 30.21 -18.59 -30.44
N VAL A 312 30.34 -17.33 -30.90
CA VAL A 312 30.82 -16.22 -30.06
C VAL A 312 29.91 -15.00 -30.13
N PHE A 313 29.48 -14.50 -28.97
CA PHE A 313 28.83 -13.20 -28.85
C PHE A 313 29.89 -12.10 -28.80
N VAL A 314 29.79 -11.09 -29.66
CA VAL A 314 30.64 -9.91 -29.64
C VAL A 314 29.74 -8.69 -29.43
N ILE A 315 29.81 -8.11 -28.24
CA ILE A 315 28.94 -7.03 -27.78
C ILE A 315 29.83 -5.83 -27.44
N GLY A 316 29.59 -4.67 -28.04
CA GLY A 316 30.39 -3.45 -27.80
C GLY A 316 31.46 -3.20 -28.86
N LEU A 317 31.05 -3.31 -30.13
CA LEU A 317 31.87 -3.11 -31.31
C LEU A 317 32.32 -1.67 -31.46
N LYS A 318 33.55 -1.54 -31.96
CA LYS A 318 34.05 -0.34 -32.61
C LYS A 318 34.00 -0.49 -34.11
N GLN A 319 34.09 0.65 -34.78
CA GLN A 319 34.15 0.70 -36.24
C GLN A 319 35.24 -0.20 -36.82
N ASP A 320 36.45 -0.21 -36.22
CA ASP A 320 37.58 -1.01 -36.70
C ASP A 320 37.41 -2.52 -36.43
N ASP A 321 36.59 -2.89 -35.43
CA ASP A 321 36.36 -4.31 -35.09
C ASP A 321 35.60 -5.05 -36.20
N VAL A 322 34.82 -4.34 -37.02
CA VAL A 322 34.06 -4.92 -38.15
C VAL A 322 35.01 -5.60 -39.15
N GLU A 323 36.12 -4.95 -39.49
CA GLU A 323 37.13 -5.50 -40.41
C GLU A 323 37.88 -6.68 -39.78
N VAL A 324 38.19 -6.59 -38.48
CA VAL A 324 38.84 -7.66 -37.72
C VAL A 324 37.96 -8.92 -37.73
N ILE A 325 36.67 -8.77 -37.44
CA ILE A 325 35.70 -9.86 -37.44
C ILE A 325 35.58 -10.48 -38.82
N ALA A 326 35.47 -9.68 -39.88
CA ALA A 326 35.35 -10.21 -41.24
C ALA A 326 36.60 -10.98 -41.71
N LYS A 327 37.79 -10.48 -41.38
CA LYS A 327 39.06 -11.20 -41.63
C LYS A 327 39.11 -12.50 -40.85
N HIS A 328 38.76 -12.47 -39.57
CA HIS A 328 38.77 -13.64 -38.69
C HIS A 328 37.76 -14.71 -39.11
N LEU A 329 36.53 -14.33 -39.48
CA LEU A 329 35.53 -15.22 -40.04
C LEU A 329 36.01 -15.88 -41.34
N SER A 330 36.77 -15.16 -42.18
CA SER A 330 37.30 -15.73 -43.43
C SER A 330 38.36 -16.81 -43.18
N ALA A 331 39.21 -16.60 -42.18
CA ALA A 331 40.24 -17.56 -41.79
C ALA A 331 39.67 -18.79 -41.03
N ASN A 332 38.49 -18.66 -40.42
CA ASN A 332 37.92 -19.66 -39.52
C ASN A 332 36.50 -20.05 -39.97
N PRO A 333 36.33 -21.07 -40.85
CA PRO A 333 35.04 -21.40 -41.46
C PRO A 333 34.02 -22.00 -40.50
N LYS A 334 34.45 -22.55 -39.37
CA LYS A 334 33.59 -23.18 -38.35
C LYS A 334 33.10 -22.19 -37.26
N LEU A 335 33.48 -20.92 -37.35
CA LEU A 335 33.12 -19.90 -36.38
C LEU A 335 31.84 -19.17 -36.79
N PHE A 336 30.93 -18.95 -35.84
CA PHE A 336 29.78 -18.07 -35.94
C PHE A 336 29.92 -16.90 -34.97
N VAL A 337 29.63 -15.70 -35.42
CA VAL A 337 29.75 -14.45 -34.65
C VAL A 337 28.39 -13.80 -34.52
N TYR A 338 27.96 -13.53 -33.30
CA TYR A 338 26.67 -12.93 -32.97
C TYR A 338 26.89 -11.51 -32.45
N VAL A 339 26.25 -10.53 -33.09
CA VAL A 339 26.39 -9.11 -32.75
C VAL A 339 25.03 -8.47 -32.48
N PRO A 340 24.90 -7.52 -31.54
CA PRO A 340 23.68 -6.76 -31.36
C PRO A 340 23.31 -5.97 -32.62
N PHE A 341 22.02 -5.98 -32.97
CA PHE A 341 21.49 -5.28 -34.14
C PHE A 341 21.71 -3.77 -34.09
N THR A 342 21.66 -3.13 -32.91
CA THR A 342 21.95 -1.70 -32.78
C THR A 342 23.35 -1.37 -33.30
N GLU A 343 24.32 -2.26 -33.09
CA GLU A 343 25.71 -2.06 -33.56
C GLU A 343 25.83 -2.33 -35.06
N VAL A 344 25.07 -3.29 -35.59
CA VAL A 344 24.91 -3.47 -37.04
C VAL A 344 24.32 -2.22 -37.68
N ALA A 345 23.34 -1.60 -37.04
CA ALA A 345 22.70 -0.38 -37.53
C ALA A 345 23.65 0.83 -37.48
N LEU A 346 24.38 1.02 -36.38
CA LEU A 346 25.37 2.10 -36.22
C LEU A 346 26.53 2.01 -37.22
N TYR A 347 27.01 0.80 -37.53
CA TYR A 347 28.14 0.57 -38.43
C TYR A 347 27.73 -0.02 -39.77
N TYR A 348 26.46 0.13 -40.18
CA TYR A 348 25.89 -0.56 -41.34
C TYR A 348 26.69 -0.33 -42.62
N GLN A 349 27.12 0.91 -42.89
CA GLN A 349 27.93 1.22 -44.08
C GLN A 349 29.27 0.46 -44.09
N THR A 350 29.92 0.33 -42.94
CA THR A 350 31.15 -0.45 -42.79
C THR A 350 30.89 -1.93 -43.01
N PHE A 351 29.82 -2.49 -42.44
CA PHE A 351 29.43 -3.88 -42.68
C PHE A 351 29.12 -4.13 -44.16
N VAL A 352 28.38 -3.25 -44.81
CA VAL A 352 28.09 -3.33 -46.24
C VAL A 352 29.39 -3.34 -47.04
N ARG A 353 30.28 -2.38 -46.83
CA ARG A 353 31.59 -2.32 -47.51
C ARG A 353 32.37 -3.63 -47.34
N VAL A 354 32.55 -4.07 -46.10
CA VAL A 354 33.43 -5.20 -45.76
C VAL A 354 32.90 -6.56 -46.23
N PHE A 355 31.58 -6.76 -46.23
CA PHE A 355 30.97 -8.05 -46.58
C PHE A 355 30.42 -8.11 -48.01
N ARG A 356 30.13 -6.97 -48.66
CA ARG A 356 29.65 -6.93 -50.06
C ARG A 356 30.76 -7.23 -51.07
N ASP A 357 32.00 -6.83 -50.77
CA ASP A 357 33.17 -7.05 -51.64
C ASP A 357 33.51 -8.54 -51.86
N LYS A 358 32.82 -9.46 -51.18
CA LYS A 358 32.98 -10.92 -51.29
C LYS A 358 31.88 -11.63 -52.07
N GLY A 359 30.99 -10.87 -52.73
CA GLY A 359 29.86 -11.37 -53.51
C GLY A 359 28.63 -11.75 -52.66
N PRO A 360 27.42 -11.78 -53.27
CA PRO A 360 26.21 -12.25 -52.59
C PRO A 360 26.39 -13.70 -52.11
N GLY A 361 26.12 -13.97 -50.83
CA GLY A 361 26.19 -15.33 -50.28
C GLY A 361 27.59 -15.81 -49.86
N SER A 362 28.55 -14.91 -49.59
CA SER A 362 29.86 -15.31 -49.05
C SER A 362 29.71 -16.15 -47.77
N SER A 363 30.55 -17.18 -47.62
CA SER A 363 30.53 -18.05 -46.43
C SER A 363 30.67 -17.27 -45.12
N SER A 364 31.39 -16.14 -45.12
CA SER A 364 31.58 -15.31 -43.92
C SER A 364 30.34 -14.48 -43.57
N SER A 365 29.61 -13.93 -44.55
CA SER A 365 28.39 -13.15 -44.28
C SER A 365 27.23 -14.01 -43.78
N ASN A 366 27.19 -15.30 -44.13
CA ASN A 366 26.23 -16.25 -43.59
C ASN A 366 26.46 -16.61 -42.10
N ARG A 367 27.65 -16.33 -41.58
CA ARG A 367 28.09 -16.70 -40.21
C ARG A 367 28.20 -15.52 -39.26
N LEU A 368 27.98 -14.29 -39.73
CA LEU A 368 27.75 -13.12 -38.88
C LEU A 368 26.24 -12.96 -38.70
N LEU A 369 25.75 -13.15 -37.49
CA LEU A 369 24.34 -13.22 -37.15
C LEU A 369 23.93 -12.11 -36.16
N PHE A 370 22.68 -11.67 -36.23
CA PHE A 370 22.10 -10.69 -35.31
C PHE A 370 20.58 -10.89 -35.22
N ALA A 371 19.92 -10.36 -34.19
CA ALA A 371 18.47 -10.46 -34.04
C ALA A 371 17.80 -9.09 -34.19
N THR A 372 16.75 -9.00 -35.00
CA THR A 372 16.01 -7.75 -35.24
C THR A 372 14.51 -8.00 -35.40
N ASN A 373 13.69 -7.02 -35.01
CA ASN A 373 12.25 -6.98 -35.30
C ASN A 373 11.90 -6.15 -36.54
N LEU A 374 12.90 -5.58 -37.22
CA LEU A 374 12.63 -4.80 -38.42
C LEU A 374 12.35 -5.72 -39.62
N PRO A 375 11.40 -5.35 -40.49
CA PRO A 375 11.32 -5.91 -41.83
C PRO A 375 12.57 -5.51 -42.66
N HIS A 376 12.78 -6.18 -43.78
CA HIS A 376 13.98 -5.96 -44.59
C HIS A 376 13.97 -4.56 -45.23
N TRP A 377 14.84 -3.68 -44.74
CA TRP A 377 14.86 -2.24 -45.08
C TRP A 377 15.20 -1.94 -46.55
N ALA A 378 15.90 -2.84 -47.23
CA ALA A 378 16.33 -2.67 -48.62
C ALA A 378 15.67 -3.68 -49.58
N ASP A 379 14.49 -4.22 -49.25
CA ASP A 379 13.77 -5.13 -50.14
C ASP A 379 13.14 -4.38 -51.31
N GLY A 380 13.56 -4.67 -52.54
CA GLY A 380 13.04 -4.01 -53.75
C GLY A 380 11.59 -4.36 -54.09
N ASN A 381 11.04 -5.44 -53.53
CA ASN A 381 9.65 -5.83 -53.68
C ASN A 381 9.06 -6.22 -52.30
N PRO A 382 8.94 -5.24 -51.39
CA PRO A 382 8.67 -5.52 -49.98
C PRO A 382 7.28 -6.09 -49.78
N SER A 383 7.18 -7.20 -49.06
CA SER A 383 5.90 -7.70 -48.55
C SER A 383 5.35 -6.82 -47.42
N SER A 384 6.26 -6.24 -46.62
CA SER A 384 5.96 -5.37 -45.48
C SER A 384 5.33 -4.04 -45.90
N ASP A 385 4.18 -3.71 -45.32
CA ASP A 385 3.48 -2.45 -45.58
C ASP A 385 4.25 -1.24 -45.04
N THR A 386 4.94 -1.39 -43.91
CA THR A 386 5.83 -0.36 -43.36
C THR A 386 6.95 -0.04 -44.35
N VAL A 387 7.60 -1.07 -44.92
CA VAL A 387 8.69 -0.86 -45.90
C VAL A 387 8.17 -0.26 -47.21
N LYS A 388 6.99 -0.67 -47.70
CA LYS A 388 6.35 -0.03 -48.86
C LYS A 388 6.16 1.46 -48.64
N LYS A 389 5.65 1.87 -47.47
CA LYS A 389 5.46 3.29 -47.13
C LYS A 389 6.80 4.02 -46.98
N PHE A 390 7.77 3.39 -46.35
CA PHE A 390 9.12 3.93 -46.20
C PHE A 390 9.77 4.19 -47.57
N HIS A 391 9.77 3.23 -48.50
CA HIS A 391 10.31 3.42 -49.85
C HIS A 391 9.51 4.42 -50.67
N ASN A 392 8.20 4.52 -50.42
CA ASN A 392 7.39 5.52 -51.07
C ASN A 392 7.77 6.94 -50.66
N ALA A 393 8.09 7.16 -49.38
CA ALA A 393 8.54 8.44 -48.85
C ALA A 393 10.03 8.70 -49.14
N MET A 394 10.89 7.69 -48.98
CA MET A 394 12.34 7.76 -49.20
C MET A 394 12.72 7.16 -50.55
N LYS A 395 12.68 7.99 -51.60
CA LYS A 395 13.01 7.55 -52.97
C LYS A 395 14.49 7.21 -53.17
N ASP A 396 15.38 7.84 -52.40
CA ASP A 396 16.82 7.59 -52.48
C ASP A 396 17.18 6.24 -51.84
N LYS A 397 17.50 5.26 -52.69
CA LYS A 397 17.90 3.90 -52.26
C LYS A 397 19.17 3.87 -51.44
N SER A 398 20.05 4.86 -51.59
CA SER A 398 21.28 4.94 -50.78
C SER A 398 20.99 5.18 -49.30
N LYS A 399 19.80 5.71 -49.01
CA LYS A 399 19.30 5.98 -47.67
C LYS A 399 18.45 4.84 -47.12
N TRP A 400 18.27 3.73 -47.82
CA TRP A 400 17.58 2.54 -47.31
C TRP A 400 18.47 1.78 -46.31
N THR A 401 18.61 2.34 -45.11
CA THR A 401 19.45 1.82 -44.03
C THR A 401 18.59 1.37 -42.84
N PRO A 402 19.08 0.48 -41.97
CA PRO A 402 18.35 0.10 -40.76
C PRO A 402 18.00 1.30 -39.88
N LEU A 403 18.91 2.26 -39.67
CA LEU A 403 18.66 3.44 -38.84
C LEU A 403 17.55 4.34 -39.41
N SER A 404 17.56 4.58 -40.73
CA SER A 404 16.49 5.35 -41.37
C SER A 404 15.13 4.66 -41.25
N LEU A 405 15.07 3.33 -41.40
CA LEU A 405 13.83 2.59 -41.22
C LEU A 405 13.38 2.62 -39.75
N MET A 406 14.28 2.54 -38.77
CA MET A 406 13.95 2.70 -37.34
C MET A 406 13.30 4.06 -37.08
N GLY A 407 13.90 5.15 -37.60
CA GLY A 407 13.33 6.49 -37.47
C GLY A 407 11.96 6.61 -38.12
N PHE A 408 11.79 6.06 -39.32
CA PHE A 408 10.50 6.02 -40.01
C PHE A 408 9.45 5.21 -39.23
N ALA A 409 9.80 4.02 -38.74
CA ALA A 409 8.88 3.17 -37.97
C ALA A 409 8.44 3.84 -36.66
N ALA A 410 9.36 4.51 -35.96
CA ALA A 410 9.05 5.27 -34.75
C ALA A 410 8.10 6.44 -35.02
N GLY A 411 8.38 7.25 -36.06
CA GLY A 411 7.48 8.33 -36.48
C GLY A 411 6.11 7.82 -36.93
N ASN A 412 6.06 6.68 -37.63
CA ASN A 412 4.82 6.12 -38.16
C ASN A 412 3.93 5.63 -37.03
N LEU A 413 4.51 4.96 -36.03
CA LEU A 413 3.79 4.55 -34.82
C LEU A 413 3.22 5.76 -34.07
N LEU A 414 4.02 6.79 -33.83
CA LEU A 414 3.56 8.00 -33.16
C LEU A 414 2.39 8.65 -33.91
N ARG A 415 2.49 8.77 -35.23
CA ARG A 415 1.38 9.30 -36.05
C ARG A 415 0.13 8.44 -35.97
N THR A 416 0.25 7.12 -35.88
CA THR A 416 -0.90 6.21 -35.74
C THR A 416 -1.59 6.34 -34.38
N VAL A 417 -0.85 6.57 -33.29
CA VAL A 417 -1.42 6.60 -31.94
C VAL A 417 -1.88 7.99 -31.50
N LEU A 418 -1.28 9.06 -32.03
CA LEU A 418 -1.60 10.44 -31.64
C LEU A 418 -3.08 10.82 -31.78
N PRO A 419 -3.82 10.43 -32.84
CA PRO A 419 -5.25 10.73 -32.96
C PRO A 419 -6.11 10.21 -31.79
N GLN A 420 -5.66 9.16 -31.09
CA GLN A 420 -6.35 8.59 -29.93
C GLN A 420 -6.19 9.45 -28.67
N LEU A 421 -5.17 10.31 -28.63
CA LEU A 421 -4.85 11.16 -27.50
C LEU A 421 -5.58 12.50 -27.59
N LYS A 422 -6.47 12.76 -26.62
CA LYS A 422 -7.14 14.08 -26.45
C LYS A 422 -6.18 15.16 -25.99
N LYS A 423 -5.25 14.81 -25.09
CA LYS A 423 -4.16 15.64 -24.59
C LYS A 423 -2.84 14.95 -24.91
N VAL A 424 -1.82 15.71 -25.30
CA VAL A 424 -0.50 15.18 -25.65
C VAL A 424 0.52 15.78 -24.70
N ASP A 425 0.91 14.98 -23.72
CA ASP A 425 2.00 15.26 -22.77
C ASP A 425 2.75 13.96 -22.45
N ALA A 426 3.82 14.05 -21.66
CA ALA A 426 4.66 12.90 -21.36
C ALA A 426 3.90 11.78 -20.62
N ASP A 427 2.92 12.11 -19.78
CA ASP A 427 2.14 11.14 -19.00
C ASP A 427 1.12 10.42 -19.85
N THR A 428 0.33 11.15 -20.63
CA THR A 428 -0.67 10.59 -21.54
C THR A 428 -0.02 9.70 -22.60
N LEU A 429 1.12 10.13 -23.16
CA LEU A 429 1.88 9.32 -24.12
C LEU A 429 2.44 8.05 -23.47
N SER A 430 3.15 8.17 -22.35
CA SER A 430 3.71 7.01 -21.63
C SER A 430 2.61 6.02 -21.22
N ASN A 431 1.53 6.50 -20.61
CA ASN A 431 0.44 5.65 -20.14
C ASN A 431 -0.20 4.86 -21.29
N LEU A 432 -0.33 5.44 -22.49
CA LEU A 432 -0.86 4.72 -23.65
C LEU A 432 -0.04 3.46 -23.98
N PHE A 433 1.29 3.54 -23.96
CA PHE A 433 2.15 2.38 -24.22
C PHE A 433 2.04 1.31 -23.14
N PHE A 434 1.87 1.69 -21.88
CA PHE A 434 1.82 0.75 -20.75
C PHE A 434 0.41 0.26 -20.39
N SER A 435 -0.65 0.92 -20.88
CA SER A 435 -2.04 0.49 -20.68
C SER A 435 -2.52 -0.46 -21.78
N GLU A 436 -2.05 -0.28 -23.01
CA GLU A 436 -2.48 -1.08 -24.14
C GLU A 436 -1.76 -2.43 -24.18
N THR A 437 -2.50 -3.48 -24.57
CA THR A 437 -1.94 -4.84 -24.68
C THR A 437 -1.03 -4.98 -25.90
N TYR A 438 -1.35 -4.31 -27.00
CA TYR A 438 -0.48 -4.18 -28.16
C TYR A 438 -0.86 -2.95 -28.98
N LEU A 439 0.16 -2.26 -29.51
CA LEU A 439 0.02 -1.18 -30.47
C LEU A 439 0.43 -1.69 -31.85
N ARG A 440 -0.26 -1.23 -32.89
CA ARG A 440 0.00 -1.64 -34.28
C ARG A 440 0.18 -0.42 -35.16
N ALA A 441 1.24 -0.43 -35.95
CA ALA A 441 1.42 0.51 -37.05
C ALA A 441 1.69 -0.34 -38.31
N ASP A 442 0.74 -0.31 -39.24
CA ASP A 442 0.77 -1.15 -40.44
C ASP A 442 0.92 -2.65 -40.15
N ASP A 443 2.00 -3.28 -40.57
CA ASP A 443 2.33 -4.68 -40.32
C ASP A 443 3.17 -4.90 -39.05
N MET A 444 3.72 -3.83 -38.46
CA MET A 444 4.52 -3.91 -37.23
C MET A 444 3.64 -3.85 -35.97
N ARG A 445 3.99 -4.67 -34.98
CA ARG A 445 3.31 -4.74 -33.67
C ARG A 445 4.29 -4.45 -32.54
N TYR A 446 3.79 -3.74 -31.54
CA TYR A 446 4.55 -3.32 -30.37
C TYR A 446 3.78 -3.67 -29.09
N GLY A 447 4.48 -3.99 -28.02
CA GLY A 447 3.93 -4.39 -26.74
C GLY A 447 3.64 -5.90 -26.62
N PRO A 448 3.07 -6.34 -25.48
CA PRO A 448 2.73 -5.52 -24.31
C PRO A 448 3.99 -4.94 -23.64
N TYR A 449 3.84 -3.81 -22.94
CA TYR A 449 4.92 -3.21 -22.14
C TYR A 449 4.70 -3.48 -20.65
N GLY A 450 5.72 -4.00 -19.97
CA GLY A 450 5.69 -4.25 -18.51
C GLY A 450 6.30 -3.11 -17.69
N THR A 451 5.58 -2.64 -16.67
CA THR A 451 6.04 -1.59 -15.73
C THR A 451 7.05 -2.09 -14.71
N GLU A 452 6.96 -3.36 -14.30
CA GLU A 452 7.91 -3.97 -13.38
C GLU A 452 9.13 -4.46 -14.17
N GLY A 453 10.31 -3.91 -13.85
CA GLY A 453 11.55 -4.57 -14.25
C GLY A 453 11.66 -5.88 -13.50
N CYS A 454 12.16 -6.92 -14.16
CA CYS A 454 12.85 -7.98 -13.44
C CYS A 454 13.98 -7.26 -12.67
N GLY A 455 13.77 -7.07 -11.37
CA GLY A 455 14.48 -6.05 -10.60
C GLY A 455 16.00 -6.20 -10.70
N LYS A 456 16.71 -5.09 -10.48
CA LYS A 456 18.12 -5.16 -10.12
C LYS A 456 18.25 -6.11 -8.94
N VAL A 457 19.09 -7.11 -9.11
CA VAL A 457 19.31 -8.22 -8.18
C VAL A 457 19.64 -7.72 -6.78
N GLU A 458 18.65 -7.74 -5.88
CA GLU A 458 18.87 -8.10 -4.49
C GLU A 458 18.45 -9.55 -4.28
N VAL A 459 19.23 -10.23 -3.45
CA VAL A 459 19.30 -11.69 -3.38
C VAL A 459 17.99 -12.29 -2.88
N GLY A 460 17.34 -13.07 -3.73
CA GLY A 460 16.45 -14.16 -3.34
C GLY A 460 14.98 -13.79 -3.25
N LEU A 461 14.28 -13.94 -4.37
CA LEU A 461 12.92 -14.49 -4.53
C LEU A 461 12.50 -14.23 -5.98
N TRP A 462 12.71 -15.22 -6.85
CA TRP A 462 12.25 -15.18 -8.23
C TRP A 462 10.90 -15.91 -8.30
N ASN A 463 9.81 -15.18 -8.46
CA ASN A 463 8.56 -15.74 -9.00
C ASN A 463 8.30 -15.01 -10.31
N ASP A 464 8.52 -15.70 -11.43
CA ASP A 464 8.07 -15.40 -12.79
C ASP A 464 8.03 -13.91 -13.18
N CYS A 465 9.19 -13.34 -13.49
CA CYS A 465 9.21 -12.06 -14.18
C CYS A 465 8.83 -12.26 -15.65
N VAL A 466 7.57 -12.00 -15.98
CA VAL A 466 7.02 -12.10 -17.33
C VAL A 466 6.85 -10.68 -17.88
N THR A 467 7.81 -10.21 -18.68
CA THR A 467 7.68 -8.90 -19.37
C THR A 467 8.12 -9.00 -20.83
N ASN A 468 7.28 -8.48 -21.73
CA ASN A 468 7.67 -8.15 -23.10
C ASN A 468 8.12 -6.68 -23.08
N TYR A 469 9.22 -6.35 -23.75
CA TYR A 469 9.83 -5.02 -23.73
C TYR A 469 9.44 -4.16 -24.93
N GLY A 470 8.36 -4.53 -25.61
CA GLY A 470 7.79 -3.74 -26.70
C GLY A 470 8.02 -4.34 -28.08
N ALA A 471 9.23 -4.78 -28.42
CA ALA A 471 9.48 -5.35 -29.74
C ALA A 471 8.87 -6.75 -29.91
N THR A 472 8.20 -6.99 -31.04
CA THR A 472 7.62 -8.30 -31.40
C THR A 472 8.14 -8.77 -32.76
N GLY A 473 7.99 -10.05 -33.06
CA GLY A 473 8.42 -10.62 -34.35
C GLY A 473 9.94 -10.57 -34.54
N ILE A 474 10.70 -10.83 -33.48
CA ILE A 474 12.16 -10.77 -33.52
C ILE A 474 12.69 -12.04 -34.19
N ALA A 475 13.45 -11.86 -35.28
CA ALA A 475 14.03 -12.96 -36.05
C ALA A 475 15.56 -12.88 -36.04
N VAL A 476 16.23 -14.04 -36.12
CA VAL A 476 17.69 -14.12 -36.30
C VAL A 476 18.03 -14.00 -37.78
N TRP A 477 18.85 -13.03 -38.15
CA TRP A 477 19.29 -12.77 -39.51
C TRP A 477 20.78 -12.99 -39.63
N SER A 478 21.20 -13.37 -40.84
CA SER A 478 22.60 -13.30 -41.25
C SER A 478 22.90 -11.95 -41.92
N MET A 479 24.17 -11.56 -41.93
CA MET A 479 24.62 -10.42 -42.72
C MET A 479 24.37 -10.65 -44.22
N ALA A 480 24.37 -11.90 -44.68
CA ALA A 480 23.98 -12.21 -46.06
C ALA A 480 22.55 -11.77 -46.36
N ARG A 481 21.60 -12.04 -45.44
CA ARG A 481 20.22 -11.52 -45.55
C ARG A 481 20.17 -10.01 -45.51
N ALA A 482 20.92 -9.36 -44.65
CA ALA A 482 20.95 -7.89 -44.60
C ALA A 482 21.41 -7.25 -45.93
N LEU A 483 22.23 -7.96 -46.70
CA LEU A 483 22.75 -7.52 -48.00
C LEU A 483 21.86 -7.94 -49.18
N ASP A 484 21.10 -9.03 -49.03
CA ASP A 484 20.25 -9.62 -50.05
C ASP A 484 18.91 -10.07 -49.45
N PRO A 485 17.80 -9.37 -49.76
CA PRO A 485 16.48 -9.68 -49.22
C PRO A 485 15.97 -11.08 -49.56
N SER A 486 16.50 -11.72 -50.61
CA SER A 486 16.10 -13.06 -51.05
C SER A 486 16.56 -14.17 -50.11
N VAL A 487 17.59 -13.92 -49.28
CA VAL A 487 18.08 -14.88 -48.30
C VAL A 487 17.11 -14.88 -47.10
N PRO A 488 16.48 -16.02 -46.74
CA PRO A 488 15.49 -16.06 -45.66
C PRO A 488 16.13 -15.82 -44.27
N PRO A 489 15.32 -15.45 -43.25
CA PRO A 489 15.78 -15.45 -41.86
C PRO A 489 16.31 -16.82 -41.44
N ILE A 490 17.28 -16.83 -40.52
CA ILE A 490 17.88 -18.07 -39.99
C ILE A 490 16.92 -18.78 -39.04
N ALA A 491 16.16 -18.01 -38.27
CA ALA A 491 15.14 -18.52 -37.35
C ALA A 491 13.83 -17.76 -37.57
N GLU A 492 12.71 -18.43 -37.29
CA GLU A 492 11.39 -17.84 -37.40
C GLU A 492 11.22 -16.64 -36.44
N PRO A 493 10.46 -15.60 -36.83
CA PRO A 493 10.16 -14.47 -35.96
C PRO A 493 9.40 -14.91 -34.71
N ILE A 494 9.91 -14.59 -33.52
CA ILE A 494 9.26 -14.92 -32.26
C ILE A 494 8.84 -13.67 -31.48
N SER A 495 7.73 -13.79 -30.76
CA SER A 495 7.19 -12.76 -29.86
C SER A 495 6.95 -13.35 -28.47
N GLN A 496 7.99 -13.96 -27.91
CA GLN A 496 7.89 -14.64 -26.61
C GLN A 496 8.21 -13.69 -25.47
N LEU A 497 7.46 -13.84 -24.37
CA LEU A 497 7.74 -13.17 -23.10
C LEU A 497 9.07 -13.67 -22.57
N LEU A 498 9.89 -12.76 -22.06
CA LEU A 498 11.17 -13.11 -21.48
C LEU A 498 10.92 -13.81 -20.14
N GLN A 499 11.10 -15.12 -20.11
CA GLN A 499 10.99 -15.93 -18.91
C GLN A 499 12.36 -16.51 -18.57
N TYR A 500 12.83 -16.22 -17.35
CA TYR A 500 14.09 -16.75 -16.84
C TYR A 500 13.80 -17.48 -15.55
N GLU A 501 14.17 -18.76 -15.52
CA GLU A 501 14.17 -19.57 -14.32
C GLU A 501 15.63 -19.81 -13.96
N ASP A 502 16.05 -19.24 -12.83
CA ASP A 502 17.38 -19.49 -12.30
C ASP A 502 17.40 -20.92 -11.70
N ARG A 503 17.86 -21.90 -12.50
CA ARG A 503 18.01 -23.30 -12.06
C ARG A 503 18.97 -23.44 -10.87
N ASP A 504 19.79 -22.42 -10.59
CA ASP A 504 20.69 -22.37 -9.44
C ASP A 504 20.11 -21.61 -8.23
N ALA A 505 18.95 -20.93 -8.36
CA ALA A 505 18.32 -20.20 -7.25
C ALA A 505 17.87 -21.11 -6.09
N GLY A 506 17.75 -22.42 -6.33
CA GLY A 506 17.52 -23.44 -5.31
C GLY A 506 18.79 -24.18 -4.85
N ARG A 507 19.94 -24.00 -5.52
CA ARG A 507 21.19 -24.67 -5.14
C ARG A 507 21.95 -23.82 -4.14
N LEU A 508 21.91 -24.24 -2.88
CA LEU A 508 22.79 -23.71 -1.84
C LEU A 508 24.25 -23.93 -2.27
N THR A 509 24.97 -22.83 -2.57
CA THR A 509 26.43 -22.85 -2.71
C THR A 509 27.05 -23.57 -1.51
N GLY A 510 28.16 -24.30 -1.66
CA GLY A 510 28.75 -25.09 -0.57
C GLY A 510 28.92 -24.31 0.74
N ALA A 511 29.26 -23.02 0.67
CA ALA A 511 29.36 -22.13 1.82
C ALA A 511 28.00 -21.87 2.53
N ARG A 512 26.91 -21.69 1.77
CA ARG A 512 25.56 -21.54 2.33
C ARG A 512 25.02 -22.84 2.91
N LEU A 513 25.34 -23.98 2.30
CA LEU A 513 24.99 -25.30 2.85
C LEU A 513 25.64 -25.50 4.23
N ILE A 514 26.93 -25.17 4.34
CA ILE A 514 27.66 -25.18 5.62
C ILE A 514 27.01 -24.22 6.62
N GLY A 515 26.65 -23.01 6.19
CA GLY A 515 25.96 -22.03 7.03
C GLY A 515 24.60 -22.51 7.54
N VAL A 516 23.80 -23.16 6.69
CA VAL A 516 22.51 -23.75 7.07
C VAL A 516 22.70 -24.92 8.04
N CYS A 517 23.68 -25.79 7.81
CA CYS A 517 23.99 -26.88 8.73
C CYS A 517 24.44 -26.37 10.11
N VAL A 518 25.35 -25.39 10.15
CA VAL A 518 25.82 -24.78 11.41
C VAL A 518 24.69 -24.05 12.12
N GLY A 519 23.88 -23.28 11.38
CA GLY A 519 22.71 -22.59 11.91
C GLY A 519 21.65 -23.54 12.47
N ALA A 520 21.38 -24.65 11.78
CA ALA A 520 20.45 -25.68 12.24
C ALA A 520 20.95 -26.36 13.53
N VAL A 521 22.25 -26.67 13.63
CA VAL A 521 22.85 -27.26 14.85
C VAL A 521 22.78 -26.28 16.02
N LEU A 522 23.12 -25.00 15.80
CA LEU A 522 23.03 -23.97 16.83
C LEU A 522 21.58 -23.71 17.26
N PHE A 523 20.64 -23.69 16.30
CA PHE A 523 19.21 -23.58 16.59
C PHE A 523 18.69 -24.77 17.38
N PHE A 524 19.11 -26.00 17.06
CA PHE A 524 18.71 -27.19 17.80
C PHE A 524 19.26 -27.17 19.23
N LEU A 525 20.51 -26.74 19.43
CA LEU A 525 21.11 -26.56 20.75
C LEU A 525 20.36 -25.49 21.56
N LEU A 526 20.01 -24.37 20.93
CA LEU A 526 19.28 -23.29 21.58
C LEU A 526 17.83 -23.69 21.90
N LEU A 527 17.19 -24.45 21.01
CA LEU A 527 15.86 -25.05 21.24
C LEU A 527 15.89 -26.03 22.40
N VAL A 528 16.93 -26.87 22.51
CA VAL A 528 17.09 -27.78 23.66
C VAL A 528 17.29 -27.00 24.96
N VAL A 529 18.09 -25.93 24.96
CA VAL A 529 18.26 -25.07 26.14
C VAL A 529 16.94 -24.37 26.51
N VAL A 530 16.21 -23.84 25.52
CA VAL A 530 14.89 -23.22 25.75
C VAL A 530 13.88 -24.25 26.24
N ILE A 531 13.86 -25.46 25.70
CA ILE A 531 12.99 -26.56 26.16
C ILE A 531 13.35 -26.93 27.59
N VAL A 532 14.64 -27.03 27.95
CA VAL A 532 15.06 -27.30 29.33
C VAL A 532 14.64 -26.16 30.26
N VAL A 533 14.81 -24.90 29.87
CA VAL A 533 14.39 -23.73 30.66
C VAL A 533 12.87 -23.66 30.78
N VAL A 534 12.14 -23.94 29.71
CA VAL A 534 10.66 -23.98 29.69
C VAL A 534 10.17 -25.14 30.53
N LEU A 535 10.73 -26.35 30.42
CA LEU A 535 10.35 -27.49 31.28
C LEU A 535 10.68 -27.20 32.75
N CYS A 536 11.84 -26.61 33.07
CA CYS A 536 12.16 -26.19 34.44
C CYS A 536 11.24 -25.09 34.99
N ARG A 537 10.73 -24.19 34.12
CA ARG A 537 9.76 -23.14 34.49
C ARG A 537 8.31 -23.64 34.51
N TYR A 538 7.98 -24.65 33.71
CA TYR A 538 6.65 -25.22 33.57
C TYR A 538 6.37 -26.31 34.62
N PHE A 539 7.40 -27.01 35.11
CA PHE A 539 7.30 -27.96 36.22
C PHE A 539 7.54 -27.33 37.61
N ALA A 540 7.82 -26.02 37.69
CA ALA A 540 7.82 -25.29 38.97
C ALA A 540 6.38 -24.88 39.31
N ASP A 541 5.58 -25.85 39.71
CA ASP A 541 4.17 -25.67 40.07
C ASP A 541 4.05 -25.12 41.51
N ALA A 542 3.21 -24.10 41.72
CA ALA A 542 3.01 -23.49 43.05
C ALA A 542 2.34 -24.45 44.05
N ARG A 543 1.79 -25.57 43.53
CA ARG A 543 1.22 -26.68 44.30
C ARG A 543 2.25 -27.80 44.56
N ASP A 544 3.49 -27.41 44.83
CA ASP A 544 4.55 -28.35 45.20
C ASP A 544 4.25 -29.02 46.55
N ASN A 545 3.81 -30.27 46.48
CA ASN A 545 3.55 -31.12 47.64
C ASN A 545 4.75 -31.25 48.58
N ALA A 546 5.98 -31.00 48.13
CA ALA A 546 7.14 -30.99 49.03
C ALA A 546 7.03 -29.91 50.11
N ASN A 547 6.31 -28.82 49.85
CA ASN A 547 6.15 -27.68 50.77
C ASN A 547 4.92 -27.77 51.68
N ALA A 548 3.94 -28.63 51.36
CA ALA A 548 2.75 -28.83 52.19
C ALA A 548 3.11 -29.27 53.63
N PRO A 549 2.56 -28.66 54.69
CA PRO A 549 2.56 -29.25 56.03
C PRO A 549 1.83 -30.60 56.04
N LYS A 550 2.49 -31.67 56.49
CA LYS A 550 1.98 -33.05 56.42
C LYS A 550 1.84 -33.75 57.77
N GLU A 551 2.57 -33.26 58.77
CA GLU A 551 2.64 -33.91 60.07
C GLU A 551 1.45 -33.47 60.94
N PRO A 552 0.54 -34.38 61.36
CA PRO A 552 -0.66 -33.99 62.11
C PRO A 552 -0.37 -33.44 63.51
N THR A 553 0.80 -33.74 64.07
CA THR A 553 1.22 -33.28 65.40
C THR A 553 1.85 -31.89 65.41
N ASP A 554 2.24 -31.38 64.24
CA ASP A 554 2.87 -30.07 64.12
C ASP A 554 1.83 -28.98 63.84
N PRO A 555 1.91 -27.80 64.49
CA PRO A 555 1.03 -26.69 64.17
C PRO A 555 1.21 -26.21 62.72
N VAL A 556 0.10 -25.96 62.04
CA VAL A 556 0.07 -25.39 60.69
C VAL A 556 -0.33 -23.93 60.79
N THR A 557 0.40 -23.06 60.08
CA THR A 557 -0.02 -21.66 59.92
C THR A 557 -0.80 -21.51 58.63
N LEU A 558 -2.08 -21.16 58.75
CA LEU A 558 -2.98 -20.93 57.63
C LEU A 558 -3.15 -19.44 57.39
N ILE A 559 -3.08 -19.06 56.11
CA ILE A 559 -3.38 -17.72 55.63
C ILE A 559 -4.61 -17.81 54.74
N PHE A 560 -5.62 -16.99 55.03
CA PHE A 560 -6.70 -16.71 54.11
C PHE A 560 -6.52 -15.30 53.54
N THR A 561 -6.78 -15.16 52.25
CA THR A 561 -6.82 -13.86 51.58
C THR A 561 -8.10 -13.73 50.79
N ASP A 562 -8.56 -12.50 50.60
CA ASP A 562 -9.62 -12.19 49.64
C ASP A 562 -9.52 -10.72 49.20
N ILE A 563 -10.06 -10.39 48.02
CA ILE A 563 -10.09 -9.01 47.55
C ILE A 563 -11.29 -8.31 48.18
N GLU A 564 -11.07 -7.13 48.75
CA GLU A 564 -12.16 -6.30 49.27
C GLU A 564 -13.07 -5.82 48.15
N SER A 565 -14.39 -5.90 48.39
CA SER A 565 -15.42 -5.44 47.46
C SER A 565 -15.29 -6.00 46.04
N SER A 566 -14.76 -7.22 45.87
CA SER A 566 -14.48 -7.80 44.56
C SER A 566 -15.72 -7.89 43.66
N THR A 567 -16.88 -8.28 44.19
CA THR A 567 -18.14 -8.28 43.45
C THR A 567 -18.52 -6.89 42.92
N ALA A 568 -18.33 -5.83 43.71
CA ALA A 568 -18.60 -4.46 43.28
C ALA A 568 -17.59 -4.00 42.22
N GLN A 569 -16.30 -4.36 42.39
CA GLN A 569 -15.27 -4.10 41.39
C GLN A 569 -15.55 -4.85 40.07
N TRP A 570 -16.03 -6.09 40.12
CA TRP A 570 -16.47 -6.85 38.94
C TRP A 570 -17.69 -6.22 38.24
N ALA A 571 -18.60 -5.60 39.00
CA ALA A 571 -19.76 -4.92 38.44
C ALA A 571 -19.38 -3.56 37.80
N ALA A 572 -18.48 -2.81 38.43
CA ALA A 572 -17.99 -1.53 37.93
C ALA A 572 -17.05 -1.70 36.73
N HIS A 573 -16.14 -2.68 36.78
CA HIS A 573 -15.02 -2.84 35.84
C HIS A 573 -14.93 -4.26 35.25
N PRO A 574 -15.96 -4.77 34.56
CA PRO A 574 -15.99 -6.15 34.07
C PRO A 574 -14.90 -6.46 33.03
N GLU A 575 -14.39 -5.45 32.32
CA GLU A 575 -13.35 -5.62 31.31
C GLU A 575 -11.94 -5.69 31.91
N MET A 576 -11.68 -5.00 33.02
CA MET A 576 -10.35 -4.93 33.64
C MET A 576 -10.14 -5.99 34.74
N MET A 577 -11.21 -6.41 35.42
CA MET A 577 -11.13 -7.35 36.53
C MET A 577 -10.56 -8.74 36.17
N PRO A 578 -10.79 -9.32 34.97
CA PRO A 578 -10.12 -10.57 34.60
C PRO A 578 -8.59 -10.48 34.68
N ASP A 579 -8.01 -9.41 34.12
CA ASP A 579 -6.56 -9.19 34.10
C ASP A 579 -6.02 -8.79 35.47
N ALA A 580 -6.77 -7.98 36.22
CA ALA A 580 -6.42 -7.58 37.59
C ALA A 580 -6.41 -8.81 38.53
N VAL A 581 -7.41 -9.68 38.47
CA VAL A 581 -7.48 -10.91 39.28
C VAL A 581 -6.43 -11.92 38.85
N ALA A 582 -6.19 -12.08 37.54
CA ALA A 582 -5.11 -12.95 37.05
C ALA A 582 -3.74 -12.47 37.52
N THR A 583 -3.52 -11.16 37.58
CA THR A 583 -2.31 -10.55 38.13
C THR A 583 -2.21 -10.74 39.64
N HIS A 584 -3.32 -10.55 40.38
CA HIS A 584 -3.42 -10.87 41.81
C HIS A 584 -3.01 -12.34 42.08
N HIS A 585 -3.53 -13.30 41.30
CA HIS A 585 -3.17 -14.73 41.45
C HIS A 585 -1.67 -14.95 41.21
N ARG A 586 -1.11 -14.32 40.16
CA ARG A 586 0.30 -14.46 39.81
C ARG A 586 1.22 -13.95 40.91
N LEU A 587 0.91 -12.78 41.47
CA LEU A 587 1.71 -12.17 42.54
C LEU A 587 1.68 -13.01 43.81
N ILE A 588 0.50 -13.50 44.22
CA ILE A 588 0.36 -14.35 45.40
C ILE A 588 1.09 -15.67 45.20
N ARG A 589 0.92 -16.34 44.06
CA ARG A 589 1.61 -17.61 43.75
C ARG A 589 3.13 -17.48 43.73
N ALA A 590 3.65 -16.37 43.22
CA ALA A 590 5.09 -16.08 43.26
C ALA A 590 5.60 -16.00 44.71
N LEU A 591 4.85 -15.37 45.61
CA LEU A 591 5.18 -15.29 47.03
C LEU A 591 5.06 -16.64 47.75
N ILE A 592 4.04 -17.44 47.43
CA ILE A 592 3.88 -18.82 47.94
C ILE A 592 5.13 -19.63 47.63
N MET A 593 5.60 -19.60 46.38
CA MET A 593 6.83 -20.29 45.97
C MET A 593 8.08 -19.71 46.66
N HIS A 594 8.21 -18.38 46.74
CA HIS A 594 9.37 -17.72 47.33
C HIS A 594 9.57 -18.10 48.81
N TYR A 595 8.48 -18.13 49.58
CA TYR A 595 8.50 -18.47 51.00
C TYR A 595 8.33 -19.96 51.29
N ARG A 596 8.27 -20.80 50.25
CA ARG A 596 8.04 -22.25 50.35
C ARG A 596 6.79 -22.59 51.17
N CYS A 597 5.74 -21.80 50.99
CA CYS A 597 4.40 -22.13 51.46
C CYS A 597 3.69 -22.99 50.40
N TYR A 598 2.50 -23.47 50.73
CA TYR A 598 1.72 -24.37 49.90
C TYR A 598 0.34 -23.79 49.61
N GLU A 599 -0.01 -23.65 48.33
CA GLU A 599 -1.36 -23.28 47.90
C GLU A 599 -2.31 -24.47 48.13
N VAL A 600 -3.22 -24.32 49.09
CA VAL A 600 -4.21 -25.37 49.40
C VAL A 600 -5.26 -25.41 48.30
N LYS A 601 -5.90 -24.26 48.08
CA LYS A 601 -6.94 -24.04 47.07
C LYS A 601 -7.20 -22.55 46.87
N THR A 602 -7.78 -22.24 45.72
CA THR A 602 -8.31 -20.91 45.39
C THR A 602 -9.81 -21.05 45.11
N VAL A 603 -10.62 -20.20 45.70
CA VAL A 603 -12.07 -20.13 45.45
C VAL A 603 -12.40 -18.71 45.00
N GLY A 604 -12.63 -18.54 43.69
CA GLY A 604 -12.72 -17.21 43.09
C GLY A 604 -11.39 -16.49 43.18
N ASP A 605 -11.39 -15.38 43.91
CA ASP A 605 -10.25 -14.53 44.25
C ASP A 605 -9.70 -14.77 45.67
N SER A 606 -10.29 -15.69 46.43
CA SER A 606 -9.81 -16.05 47.76
C SER A 606 -8.76 -17.16 47.70
N PHE A 607 -7.63 -16.97 48.39
CA PHE A 607 -6.62 -18.01 48.58
C PHE A 607 -6.66 -18.58 49.99
N MET A 608 -6.50 -19.90 50.06
CA MET A 608 -6.12 -20.61 51.27
C MET A 608 -4.69 -21.12 51.11
N ILE A 609 -3.79 -20.68 51.99
CA ILE A 609 -2.36 -20.98 51.94
C ILE A 609 -1.95 -21.63 53.26
N ALA A 610 -1.18 -22.70 53.19
CA ALA A 610 -0.61 -23.38 54.35
C ALA A 610 0.91 -23.23 54.38
N CYS A 611 1.45 -22.81 55.52
CA CYS A 611 2.89 -22.66 55.74
C CYS A 611 3.33 -23.52 56.93
N ARG A 612 4.49 -24.18 56.81
CA ARG A 612 5.12 -24.92 57.92
C ARG A 612 5.71 -24.00 58.98
N SER A 613 6.09 -22.78 58.57
CA SER A 613 6.71 -21.78 59.44
C SER A 613 5.76 -20.60 59.65
N PRO A 614 5.45 -20.22 60.91
CA PRO A 614 4.71 -19.00 61.20
C PRO A 614 5.39 -17.74 60.68
N SER A 615 6.72 -17.65 60.73
CA SER A 615 7.44 -16.48 60.24
C SER A 615 7.44 -16.38 58.71
N ALA A 616 7.49 -17.51 58.00
CA ALA A 616 7.30 -17.52 56.56
C ALA A 616 5.92 -16.99 56.16
N ALA A 617 4.87 -17.37 56.91
CA ALA A 617 3.51 -16.89 56.66
C ALA A 617 3.37 -15.38 56.87
N VAL A 618 3.96 -14.84 57.96
CA VAL A 618 3.91 -13.41 58.26
C VAL A 618 4.72 -12.60 57.24
N ARG A 619 5.89 -13.07 56.80
CA ARG A 619 6.65 -12.43 55.72
C ARG A 619 5.89 -12.45 54.40
N LEU A 620 5.27 -13.58 54.05
CA LEU A 620 4.44 -13.70 52.85
C LEU A 620 3.32 -12.66 52.87
N ALA A 621 2.59 -12.51 53.98
CA ALA A 621 1.53 -11.52 54.09
C ALA A 621 2.04 -10.08 54.03
N CYS A 622 3.24 -9.81 54.57
CA CYS A 622 3.90 -8.51 54.50
C CYS A 622 4.25 -8.12 53.05
N ASP A 623 4.98 -9.02 52.37
CA ASP A 623 5.40 -8.82 50.99
C ASP A 623 4.22 -8.85 50.02
N LEU A 624 3.12 -9.53 50.35
CA LEU A 624 1.87 -9.44 49.60
C LEU A 624 1.37 -8.00 49.57
N GLN A 625 1.23 -7.35 50.73
CA GLN A 625 0.77 -5.96 50.77
C GLN A 625 1.73 -5.01 50.06
N HIS A 626 3.04 -5.21 50.23
CA HIS A 626 4.07 -4.40 49.59
C HIS A 626 4.08 -4.55 48.05
N ASN A 627 4.07 -5.79 47.55
CA ASN A 627 4.08 -6.06 46.12
C ASN A 627 2.81 -5.54 45.43
N PHE A 628 1.65 -5.64 46.08
CA PHE A 628 0.41 -5.10 45.54
C PHE A 628 0.42 -3.57 45.45
N LEU A 629 0.99 -2.88 46.44
CA LEU A 629 1.17 -1.42 46.40
C LEU A 629 2.12 -0.98 45.28
N HIS A 630 3.23 -1.68 45.11
CA HIS A 630 4.26 -1.31 44.12
C HIS A 630 3.96 -1.81 42.71
N HIS A 631 2.99 -2.70 42.54
CA HIS A 631 2.59 -3.17 41.23
C HIS A 631 1.95 -2.06 40.40
N ASN A 632 2.32 -1.98 39.11
CA ASN A 632 1.67 -1.08 38.18
C ASN A 632 0.42 -1.76 37.61
N TRP A 633 -0.73 -1.46 38.21
CA TRP A 633 -2.03 -1.99 37.80
C TRP A 633 -2.53 -1.46 36.45
N GLY A 634 -1.83 -0.49 35.83
CA GLY A 634 -2.17 0.06 34.52
C GLY A 634 -3.45 0.90 34.49
N THR A 635 -4.11 1.08 35.63
CA THR A 635 -5.35 1.84 35.78
C THR A 635 -5.45 2.46 37.18
N ALA A 636 -6.08 3.63 37.29
CA ALA A 636 -6.48 4.24 38.55
C ALA A 636 -7.95 3.95 38.92
N ALA A 637 -8.70 3.31 38.01
CA ALA A 637 -10.14 3.09 38.15
C ALA A 637 -10.50 2.21 39.36
N LEU A 638 -9.65 1.24 39.69
CA LEU A 638 -9.83 0.38 40.87
C LEU A 638 -9.75 1.21 42.17
N ASP A 639 -8.75 2.10 42.24
CA ASP A 639 -8.54 3.01 43.37
C ASP A 639 -9.65 4.05 43.48
N GLU A 640 -10.13 4.59 42.37
CA GLU A 640 -11.29 5.48 42.30
C GLU A 640 -12.55 4.81 42.86
N SER A 641 -12.85 3.59 42.42
CA SER A 641 -14.01 2.86 42.94
C SER A 641 -13.92 2.56 44.42
N TYR A 642 -12.75 2.20 44.96
CA TYR A 642 -12.62 2.02 46.42
C TYR A 642 -12.92 3.30 47.19
N ARG A 643 -12.44 4.46 46.72
CA ARG A 643 -12.72 5.74 47.36
C ARG A 643 -14.21 6.10 47.28
N GLU A 644 -14.84 5.85 46.14
CA GLU A 644 -16.28 6.05 45.98
C GLU A 644 -17.09 5.14 46.92
N PHE A 645 -16.69 3.87 47.07
CA PHE A 645 -17.35 2.95 48.01
C PHE A 645 -17.24 3.43 49.46
N GLU A 646 -16.10 4.00 49.85
CA GLU A 646 -15.94 4.59 51.19
C GLU A 646 -16.81 5.84 51.38
N LEU A 647 -16.92 6.71 50.37
CA LEU A 647 -17.76 7.91 50.44
C LEU A 647 -19.24 7.54 50.54
N GLN A 648 -19.71 6.60 49.70
CA GLN A 648 -21.08 6.09 49.76
C GLN A 648 -21.38 5.48 51.13
N ARG A 649 -20.46 4.69 51.67
CA ARG A 649 -20.62 4.11 53.00
C ARG A 649 -20.68 5.16 54.12
N ALA A 650 -19.98 6.28 53.98
CA ALA A 650 -20.04 7.39 54.94
C ALA A 650 -21.38 8.14 54.90
N GLU A 651 -22.08 8.13 53.77
CA GLU A 651 -23.45 8.66 53.67
C GLU A 651 -24.48 7.71 54.31
N GLU A 652 -24.25 6.40 54.23
CA GLU A 652 -25.17 5.36 54.71
C GLU A 652 -24.98 5.00 56.20
N GLU A 653 -23.74 5.00 56.70
CA GLU A 653 -23.40 4.57 58.06
C GLU A 653 -22.97 5.75 58.95
N GLU A 654 -23.84 6.15 59.88
CA GLU A 654 -23.55 7.19 60.86
C GLU A 654 -22.36 6.79 61.76
N GLY A 655 -21.28 7.58 61.72
CA GLY A 655 -20.05 7.31 62.47
C GLY A 655 -18.94 6.60 61.68
N TYR A 656 -19.17 6.22 60.42
CA TYR A 656 -18.12 5.74 59.52
C TYR A 656 -17.31 6.92 58.95
N THR A 657 -15.99 6.90 59.12
CA THR A 657 -15.08 7.88 58.50
C THR A 657 -14.28 7.19 57.40
N PRO A 658 -14.32 7.68 56.14
CA PRO A 658 -13.53 7.14 55.04
C PRO A 658 -12.03 7.12 55.36
N PRO A 659 -11.39 5.94 55.44
CA PRO A 659 -9.97 5.85 55.81
C PRO A 659 -9.04 6.37 54.71
N THR A 660 -9.48 6.38 53.44
CA THR A 660 -8.61 6.70 52.30
C THR A 660 -9.19 7.75 51.35
N ALA A 661 -10.52 7.89 51.26
CA ALA A 661 -11.17 8.73 50.25
C ALA A 661 -10.82 10.21 50.31
N HIS A 662 -10.54 10.73 51.51
CA HIS A 662 -10.19 12.14 51.73
C HIS A 662 -8.67 12.41 51.77
N LEU A 663 -7.83 11.40 51.53
CA LEU A 663 -6.39 11.61 51.47
C LEU A 663 -5.99 12.36 50.21
N ASP A 664 -5.04 13.29 50.34
CA ASP A 664 -4.40 13.92 49.19
C ASP A 664 -3.82 12.87 48.24
N ARG A 665 -3.91 13.11 46.93
CA ARG A 665 -3.53 12.13 45.90
C ARG A 665 -2.09 11.62 46.06
N GLU A 666 -1.17 12.48 46.47
CA GLU A 666 0.24 12.10 46.69
C GLU A 666 0.39 11.18 47.91
N VAL A 667 -0.35 11.45 48.99
CA VAL A 667 -0.37 10.61 50.20
C VAL A 667 -1.05 9.27 49.89
N TYR A 668 -2.19 9.30 49.17
CA TYR A 668 -2.88 8.09 48.72
C TYR A 668 -1.96 7.21 47.89
N GLY A 669 -1.29 7.75 46.86
CA GLY A 669 -0.47 6.96 45.95
C GLY A 669 0.79 6.32 46.57
N ARG A 670 1.19 6.75 47.77
CA ARG A 670 2.26 6.15 48.58
C ARG A 670 1.76 5.01 49.49
N LEU A 671 0.48 5.00 49.84
CA LEU A 671 -0.11 4.06 50.79
C LEU A 671 -1.03 3.04 50.12
N TRP A 672 -1.70 3.41 49.04
CA TRP A 672 -2.76 2.65 48.39
C TRP A 672 -2.60 2.65 46.88
N ARG A 673 -2.79 1.47 46.27
CA ARG A 673 -2.79 1.28 44.82
C ARG A 673 -3.45 -0.05 44.45
N GLY A 674 -4.34 -0.03 43.46
CA GLY A 674 -4.94 -1.22 42.85
C GLY A 674 -5.83 -2.04 43.78
N LEU A 675 -5.79 -3.37 43.61
CA LEU A 675 -6.64 -4.30 44.37
C LEU A 675 -6.25 -4.35 45.85
N ARG A 676 -7.23 -4.16 46.74
CA ARG A 676 -7.03 -4.18 48.19
C ARG A 676 -7.31 -5.58 48.73
N VAL A 677 -6.26 -6.31 49.11
CA VAL A 677 -6.38 -7.68 49.64
C VAL A 677 -6.44 -7.64 51.15
N ARG A 678 -7.45 -8.28 51.75
CA ARG A 678 -7.53 -8.50 53.20
C ARG A 678 -6.95 -9.87 53.54
N VAL A 679 -6.26 -9.97 54.67
CA VAL A 679 -5.50 -11.18 55.03
C VAL A 679 -5.73 -11.55 56.50
N GLY A 680 -5.97 -12.82 56.77
CA GLY A 680 -6.07 -13.38 58.12
C GLY A 680 -5.14 -14.57 58.32
N ILE A 681 -4.42 -14.58 59.44
CA ILE A 681 -3.41 -15.60 59.76
C ILE A 681 -3.70 -16.25 61.12
N HIS A 682 -3.82 -17.58 61.14
CA HIS A 682 -3.97 -18.36 62.36
C HIS A 682 -3.04 -19.59 62.36
N THR A 683 -2.45 -19.88 63.52
CA THR A 683 -1.60 -21.06 63.74
C THR A 683 -2.26 -22.01 64.72
N GLY A 684 -2.34 -23.30 64.37
CA GLY A 684 -2.88 -24.35 65.22
C GLY A 684 -2.80 -25.75 64.59
N LEU A 685 -3.19 -26.77 65.34
CA LEU A 685 -3.26 -28.15 64.82
C LEU A 685 -4.42 -28.29 63.83
N CYS A 686 -4.20 -28.97 62.71
CA CYS A 686 -5.20 -29.19 61.65
C CYS A 686 -5.48 -30.68 61.44
N ASP A 687 -6.69 -31.00 60.99
CA ASP A 687 -6.99 -32.30 60.37
C ASP A 687 -6.47 -32.25 58.93
N ILE A 688 -5.31 -32.87 58.68
CA ILE A 688 -4.61 -32.84 57.39
C ILE A 688 -5.05 -34.03 56.57
N ARG A 689 -5.59 -33.79 55.37
CA ARG A 689 -6.06 -34.84 54.46
C ARG A 689 -5.39 -34.74 53.10
N TYR A 690 -4.99 -35.88 52.55
CA TYR A 690 -4.48 -35.98 51.19
C TYR A 690 -5.63 -36.39 50.26
N ASP A 691 -5.84 -35.61 49.19
CA ASP A 691 -6.85 -35.90 48.17
C ASP A 691 -6.19 -36.64 46.99
N GLU A 692 -6.63 -37.88 46.76
CA GLU A 692 -6.09 -38.73 45.68
C GLU A 692 -6.42 -38.22 44.28
N VAL A 693 -7.48 -37.41 44.12
CA VAL A 693 -7.92 -36.87 42.82
C VAL A 693 -7.13 -35.62 42.48
N THR A 694 -7.09 -34.64 43.39
CA THR A 694 -6.34 -33.39 43.14
C THR A 694 -4.84 -33.53 43.43
N LYS A 695 -4.42 -34.68 43.95
CA LYS A 695 -3.04 -35.02 44.35
C LYS A 695 -2.44 -34.02 45.34
N GLY A 696 -3.24 -33.27 46.07
CA GLY A 696 -2.81 -32.24 47.02
C GLY A 696 -3.30 -32.48 48.45
N TYR A 697 -2.81 -31.68 49.40
CA TYR A 697 -3.25 -31.67 50.80
C TYR A 697 -4.32 -30.60 51.06
N ASP A 698 -5.26 -30.89 51.96
CA ASP A 698 -6.27 -29.97 52.47
C ASP A 698 -6.29 -29.99 54.02
N TYR A 699 -6.73 -28.89 54.63
CA TYR A 699 -6.65 -28.65 56.07
C TYR A 699 -8.01 -28.31 56.64
N TYR A 700 -8.52 -29.16 57.53
CA TYR A 700 -9.84 -29.01 58.13
C TYR A 700 -9.77 -28.77 59.65
N GLY A 701 -10.92 -28.42 60.23
CA GLY A 701 -11.10 -28.26 61.66
C GLY A 701 -11.05 -26.80 62.14
N ARG A 702 -10.97 -26.63 63.46
CA ARG A 702 -11.10 -25.32 64.12
C ARG A 702 -10.05 -24.30 63.64
N THR A 703 -8.85 -24.75 63.31
CA THR A 703 -7.74 -23.89 62.87
C THR A 703 -8.04 -23.24 61.50
N ALA A 704 -8.53 -24.01 60.53
CA ALA A 704 -8.92 -23.47 59.22
C ALA A 704 -10.09 -22.48 59.35
N ASN A 705 -11.10 -22.84 60.14
CA ASN A 705 -12.24 -21.97 60.40
C ASN A 705 -11.83 -20.66 61.10
N MET A 706 -10.92 -20.74 62.08
CA MET A 706 -10.40 -19.55 62.77
C MET A 706 -9.61 -18.62 61.84
N ALA A 707 -8.77 -19.19 60.97
CA ALA A 707 -8.01 -18.42 59.97
C ALA A 707 -8.95 -17.67 59.01
N ALA A 708 -9.95 -18.37 58.46
CA ALA A 708 -10.95 -17.77 57.58
C ALA A 708 -11.79 -16.69 58.27
N ARG A 709 -12.20 -16.92 59.53
CA ARG A 709 -12.95 -15.91 60.31
C ARG A 709 -12.09 -14.68 60.64
N THR A 710 -10.80 -14.88 60.89
CA THR A 710 -9.83 -13.79 61.10
C THR A 710 -9.67 -12.94 59.84
N GLU A 711 -9.60 -13.56 58.65
CA GLU A 711 -9.57 -12.84 57.37
C GLU A 711 -10.87 -12.08 57.12
N SER A 712 -12.02 -12.69 57.41
CA SER A 712 -13.32 -12.12 57.06
C SER A 712 -13.64 -10.78 57.73
N VAL A 713 -13.04 -10.53 58.91
CA VAL A 713 -13.20 -9.28 59.67
C VAL A 713 -12.15 -8.23 59.32
N ALA A 714 -11.12 -8.57 58.54
CA ALA A 714 -10.10 -7.63 58.09
C ALA A 714 -10.64 -6.69 56.99
N ASN A 715 -10.16 -5.46 56.96
CA ASN A 715 -10.39 -4.52 55.87
C ASN A 715 -9.43 -4.78 54.69
N GLY A 716 -9.77 -4.29 53.50
CA GLY A 716 -8.88 -4.35 52.35
C GLY A 716 -7.53 -3.69 52.64
N GLY A 717 -6.44 -4.39 52.35
CA GLY A 717 -5.08 -3.93 52.65
C GLY A 717 -4.61 -4.19 54.08
N GLN A 718 -5.47 -4.74 54.94
CA GLN A 718 -5.19 -5.05 56.35
C GLN A 718 -4.77 -6.52 56.50
N VAL A 719 -3.80 -6.76 57.39
CA VAL A 719 -3.34 -8.11 57.75
C VAL A 719 -3.57 -8.33 59.24
N LEU A 720 -4.41 -9.31 59.58
CA LEU A 720 -4.71 -9.67 60.96
C LEU A 720 -4.08 -11.02 61.30
N MET A 721 -3.50 -11.10 62.49
CA MET A 721 -3.02 -12.33 63.07
C MET A 721 -3.63 -12.54 64.45
N THR A 722 -4.03 -13.78 64.72
CA THR A 722 -4.48 -14.16 66.07
C THR A 722 -3.30 -14.17 67.04
N ARG A 723 -3.58 -14.05 68.35
CA ARG A 723 -2.57 -14.25 69.41
C ARG A 723 -1.80 -15.56 69.25
N ALA A 724 -2.46 -16.64 68.80
CA ALA A 724 -1.80 -17.93 68.57
C ALA A 724 -0.68 -17.80 67.54
N THR A 725 -0.92 -17.13 66.41
CA THR A 725 0.11 -16.85 65.39
C THR A 725 1.23 -15.98 65.95
N TYR A 726 0.88 -14.86 66.59
CA TYR A 726 1.86 -13.91 67.13
C TYR A 726 2.78 -14.57 68.17
N MET A 727 2.23 -15.44 69.03
CA MET A 727 2.98 -16.18 70.04
C MET A 727 3.73 -17.39 69.46
N SER A 728 3.37 -17.86 68.27
CA SER A 728 4.10 -18.92 67.55
C SER A 728 5.38 -18.41 66.88
N LEU A 729 5.54 -17.10 66.73
CA LEU A 729 6.82 -16.50 66.33
C LEU A 729 7.81 -16.54 67.51
N SER A 730 9.10 -16.69 67.22
CA SER A 730 10.14 -16.50 68.23
C SER A 730 10.25 -15.03 68.66
N VAL A 731 10.95 -14.75 69.76
CA VAL A 731 11.16 -13.37 70.25
C VAL A 731 11.85 -12.51 69.18
N VAL A 732 12.90 -13.05 68.56
CA VAL A 732 13.67 -12.37 67.49
C VAL A 732 12.82 -12.13 66.24
N GLU A 733 11.91 -13.04 65.91
CA GLU A 733 11.01 -12.85 64.76
C GLU A 733 9.95 -11.79 65.04
N ARG A 734 9.43 -11.69 66.28
CA ARG A 734 8.48 -10.61 66.63
C ARG A 734 9.12 -9.23 66.54
N GLU A 735 10.39 -9.09 66.90
CA GLU A 735 11.12 -7.82 66.79
C GLU A 735 11.31 -7.34 65.33
N GLN A 736 11.14 -8.23 64.35
CA GLN A 736 11.26 -7.90 62.92
C GLN A 736 9.98 -7.30 62.33
N PHE A 737 8.84 -7.40 63.02
CA PHE A 737 7.54 -7.00 62.49
C PHE A 737 6.93 -5.87 63.31
N ASP A 738 6.47 -4.83 62.63
CA ASP A 738 5.64 -3.79 63.24
C ASP A 738 4.20 -4.33 63.39
N VAL A 739 3.73 -4.39 64.63
CA VAL A 739 2.45 -5.00 64.99
C VAL A 739 1.70 -4.13 65.99
N THR A 740 0.42 -3.88 65.74
CA THR A 740 -0.50 -3.16 66.64
C THR A 740 -1.51 -4.13 67.27
N ALA A 741 -1.59 -4.17 68.60
CA ALA A 741 -2.61 -4.95 69.30
C ALA A 741 -3.99 -4.28 69.15
N LEU A 742 -4.99 -5.02 68.66
CA LEU A 742 -6.37 -4.56 68.50
C LEU A 742 -7.29 -5.02 69.63
N GLY A 743 -6.81 -5.91 70.50
CA GLY A 743 -7.55 -6.46 71.63
C GLY A 743 -8.49 -7.62 71.26
N PRO A 744 -9.39 -8.01 72.18
CA PRO A 744 -10.28 -9.15 72.00
C PRO A 744 -11.43 -8.81 71.03
N VAL A 745 -11.59 -9.64 70.00
CA VAL A 745 -12.63 -9.52 68.96
C VAL A 745 -13.53 -10.74 68.96
N THR A 746 -14.83 -10.55 69.09
CA THR A 746 -15.84 -11.61 68.99
C THR A 746 -16.02 -12.05 67.54
N LEU A 747 -15.72 -13.31 67.23
CA LEU A 747 -15.91 -13.90 65.91
C LEU A 747 -17.13 -14.82 65.91
N ARG A 748 -17.93 -14.76 64.84
CA ARG A 748 -19.10 -15.63 64.68
C ARG A 748 -18.71 -17.11 64.72
N GLY A 749 -19.40 -17.88 65.57
CA GLY A 749 -19.17 -19.31 65.75
C GLY A 749 -17.94 -19.67 66.59
N VAL A 750 -17.25 -18.67 67.15
CA VAL A 750 -16.16 -18.87 68.11
C VAL A 750 -16.66 -18.48 69.50
N PRO A 751 -16.62 -19.39 70.50
CA PRO A 751 -17.27 -19.15 71.79
C PRO A 751 -16.59 -18.07 72.64
N ASN A 752 -15.28 -17.86 72.47
CA ASN A 752 -14.51 -16.87 73.23
C ASN A 752 -13.98 -15.76 72.29
N PRO A 753 -13.93 -14.49 72.75
CA PRO A 753 -13.26 -13.43 72.02
C PRO A 753 -11.80 -13.79 71.71
N VAL A 754 -11.36 -13.46 70.49
CA VAL A 754 -10.03 -13.78 70.00
C VAL A 754 -9.18 -12.52 70.04
N GLU A 755 -8.05 -12.57 70.73
CA GLU A 755 -7.06 -11.49 70.75
C GLU A 755 -6.43 -11.30 69.37
N MET A 756 -6.62 -10.11 68.79
CA MET A 756 -6.19 -9.76 67.45
C MET A 756 -5.00 -8.80 67.43
N TYR A 757 -4.11 -9.02 66.48
CA TYR A 757 -2.93 -8.22 66.21
C TYR A 757 -2.94 -7.82 64.73
N GLN A 758 -2.80 -6.53 64.44
CA GLN A 758 -2.62 -6.02 63.09
C GLN A 758 -1.13 -5.99 62.75
N LEU A 759 -0.73 -6.66 61.67
CA LEU A 759 0.59 -6.46 61.07
C LEU A 759 0.55 -5.16 60.27
N ASN A 760 1.59 -4.33 60.39
CA ASN A 760 1.73 -3.04 59.71
C ASN A 760 2.77 -3.12 58.57
N PRO A 761 2.48 -3.79 57.44
CA PRO A 761 3.46 -3.99 56.38
C PRO A 761 3.76 -2.71 55.58
N ILE A 762 2.80 -1.76 55.57
CA ILE A 762 2.96 -0.45 54.94
C ILE A 762 2.72 0.60 56.04
N PRO A 763 3.79 1.20 56.58
CA PRO A 763 3.67 2.23 57.62
C PRO A 763 2.79 3.39 57.16
N GLY A 764 1.86 3.82 58.01
CA GLY A 764 0.95 4.94 57.75
C GLY A 764 -0.41 4.56 57.14
N ARG A 765 -0.66 3.28 56.81
CA ARG A 765 -2.03 2.85 56.49
C ARG A 765 -2.93 2.88 57.73
N THR A 766 -4.09 3.49 57.56
CA THR A 766 -5.19 3.47 58.53
C THR A 766 -6.35 2.65 57.97
N PHE A 767 -7.15 2.05 58.86
CA PHE A 767 -8.27 1.19 58.50
C PHE A 767 -9.53 1.60 59.27
N ALA A 768 -10.69 1.28 58.72
CA ALA A 768 -11.95 1.38 59.44
C ALA A 768 -12.03 0.34 60.57
N ALA A 769 -13.12 0.36 61.35
CA ALA A 769 -13.41 -0.70 62.31
C ALA A 769 -13.43 -2.08 61.63
N LEU A 770 -13.16 -3.13 62.41
CA LEU A 770 -13.20 -4.51 61.90
C LEU A 770 -14.60 -4.87 61.41
N ARG A 771 -14.67 -5.66 60.35
CA ARG A 771 -15.91 -5.99 59.62
C ARG A 771 -16.68 -7.13 60.30
N LEU A 772 -17.35 -6.85 61.42
CA LEU A 772 -18.04 -7.87 62.23
C LEU A 772 -19.35 -8.39 61.60
N ASP A 773 -19.93 -7.68 60.62
CA ASP A 773 -21.30 -7.90 60.11
C ASP A 773 -21.43 -8.78 58.85
N ARG A 774 -20.47 -9.67 58.54
CA ARG A 774 -20.55 -10.49 57.31
C ARG A 774 -21.13 -11.91 57.50
N ASP A 775 -22.30 -12.13 56.90
CA ASP A 775 -22.78 -13.44 56.40
C ASP A 775 -21.87 -13.91 55.24
N GLY A 776 -21.13 -15.00 55.45
CA GLY A 776 -20.40 -15.67 54.37
C GLY A 776 -21.32 -16.60 53.57
N PRO A 777 -21.02 -16.94 52.30
CA PRO A 777 -21.79 -17.94 51.55
C PRO A 777 -21.73 -19.29 52.27
N GLY A 778 -22.90 -19.84 52.60
CA GLY A 778 -23.11 -21.01 53.45
C GLY A 778 -22.48 -22.30 52.94
N LEU A 779 -21.80 -22.99 53.85
CA LEU A 779 -21.66 -24.44 53.86
C LEU A 779 -22.83 -24.95 54.71
N ASP A 780 -23.92 -25.38 54.05
CA ASP A 780 -24.97 -26.13 54.72
C ASP A 780 -24.74 -27.62 54.42
N ASP A 781 -24.51 -28.37 55.50
CA ASP A 781 -24.52 -29.82 55.55
C ASP A 781 -25.98 -30.35 55.54
N GLU A 782 -26.08 -31.58 55.04
CA GLU A 782 -27.16 -32.56 55.18
C GLU A 782 -28.26 -32.69 54.10
N VAL A 783 -28.61 -33.96 53.93
CA VAL A 783 -29.25 -34.64 52.80
C VAL A 783 -30.76 -34.65 52.99
N ALA A 784 -31.51 -34.19 51.99
CA ALA A 784 -32.86 -34.66 51.70
C ALA A 784 -33.22 -34.38 50.25
N ASP A 785 -33.49 -35.43 49.49
CA ASP A 785 -34.13 -35.38 48.18
C ASP A 785 -35.62 -35.11 48.39
N PRO A 786 -36.24 -34.18 47.62
CA PRO A 786 -37.55 -34.51 47.10
C PRO A 786 -37.71 -34.11 45.62
N SER A 787 -37.97 -35.15 44.83
CA SER A 787 -39.10 -35.28 43.89
C SER A 787 -39.74 -34.01 43.30
N LEU A 788 -39.76 -34.01 41.97
CA LEU A 788 -40.71 -33.32 41.08
C LEU A 788 -42.14 -33.25 41.63
N SER A 789 -42.56 -32.08 42.10
CA SER A 789 -43.94 -31.57 41.94
C SER A 789 -44.16 -30.18 42.54
N GLU A 790 -43.46 -29.14 42.09
CA GLU A 790 -43.94 -27.74 42.24
C GLU A 790 -43.52 -26.89 41.01
N VAL A 791 -43.94 -27.33 39.83
CA VAL A 791 -43.92 -26.52 38.61
C VAL A 791 -45.31 -25.88 38.47
N SER A 792 -45.61 -24.82 39.23
CA SER A 792 -46.80 -24.00 38.92
C SER A 792 -46.89 -22.59 39.55
N SER A 793 -45.87 -22.03 40.22
CA SER A 793 -46.03 -20.73 40.91
C SER A 793 -44.88 -19.72 40.80
N LEU A 794 -44.00 -19.82 39.80
CA LEU A 794 -42.89 -18.85 39.63
C LEU A 794 -43.12 -17.72 38.61
N HIS A 795 -44.26 -17.66 37.92
CA HIS A 795 -44.53 -16.61 36.90
C HIS A 795 -45.01 -15.26 37.48
N ALA A 796 -45.15 -15.13 38.80
CA ALA A 796 -45.75 -13.95 39.45
C ALA A 796 -44.74 -12.96 40.08
N GLY A 797 -43.44 -13.03 39.77
CA GLY A 797 -42.41 -12.21 40.43
C GLY A 797 -41.27 -11.67 39.56
N LEU A 798 -41.47 -11.46 38.26
CA LEU A 798 -40.45 -10.84 37.39
C LEU A 798 -40.63 -9.33 37.27
N THR A 799 -39.52 -8.60 37.30
CA THR A 799 -39.45 -7.21 36.85
C THR A 799 -39.66 -7.13 35.33
N ASP A 800 -40.13 -5.99 34.82
CA ASP A 800 -40.45 -5.83 33.38
C ASP A 800 -39.23 -6.03 32.49
N SER A 801 -38.04 -5.58 32.93
CA SER A 801 -36.77 -5.80 32.25
C SER A 801 -36.41 -7.29 32.17
N ALA A 802 -36.57 -8.04 33.27
CA ALA A 802 -36.34 -9.48 33.28
C ALA A 802 -37.33 -10.21 32.35
N ARG A 803 -38.57 -9.75 32.27
CA ARG A 803 -39.58 -10.31 31.35
C ARG A 803 -39.21 -10.06 29.88
N GLN A 804 -38.74 -8.86 29.53
CA GLN A 804 -38.30 -8.56 28.16
C GLN A 804 -37.08 -9.39 27.73
N VAL A 805 -36.11 -9.56 28.63
CA VAL A 805 -34.92 -10.38 28.35
C VAL A 805 -35.32 -11.84 28.13
N ALA A 806 -36.21 -12.39 28.97
CA ALA A 806 -36.69 -13.76 28.83
C ALA A 806 -37.43 -13.97 27.49
N THR A 807 -38.30 -13.04 27.10
CA THR A 807 -39.04 -13.12 25.82
C THR A 807 -38.10 -13.03 24.62
N SER A 808 -37.11 -12.16 24.67
CA SER A 808 -36.14 -11.97 23.58
C SER A 808 -35.27 -13.21 23.39
N LEU A 809 -34.73 -13.77 24.48
CA LEU A 809 -33.93 -14.99 24.44
C LEU A 809 -34.74 -16.20 23.97
N ASN A 810 -35.98 -16.35 24.44
CA ASN A 810 -36.85 -17.43 23.98
C ASN A 810 -37.22 -17.28 22.50
N SER A 811 -37.41 -16.06 22.00
CA SER A 811 -37.70 -15.83 20.58
C SER A 811 -36.49 -16.13 19.69
N LEU A 812 -35.30 -15.71 20.10
CA LEU A 812 -34.05 -15.93 19.36
C LEU A 812 -33.61 -17.39 19.36
N LEU A 813 -33.67 -18.02 20.53
CA LEU A 813 -33.15 -19.39 20.70
C LEU A 813 -34.21 -20.45 20.40
N GLY A 814 -35.49 -20.08 20.44
CA GLY A 814 -36.64 -20.96 20.19
C GLY A 814 -36.61 -21.71 18.86
N VAL A 815 -35.86 -21.20 17.88
CA VAL A 815 -35.72 -21.81 16.55
C VAL A 815 -34.81 -23.05 16.56
N PHE A 816 -33.93 -23.18 17.56
CA PHE A 816 -32.96 -24.28 17.64
C PHE A 816 -33.50 -25.45 18.46
N ALA A 817 -33.05 -26.67 18.14
CA ALA A 817 -33.38 -27.85 18.94
C ALA A 817 -32.74 -27.76 20.35
N PRO A 818 -33.33 -28.35 21.40
CA PRO A 818 -32.83 -28.25 22.77
C PRO A 818 -31.35 -28.61 22.96
N ALA A 819 -30.86 -29.64 22.24
CA ALA A 819 -29.46 -30.05 22.29
C ALA A 819 -28.49 -28.99 21.71
N GLN A 820 -28.95 -28.17 20.76
CA GLN A 820 -28.15 -27.06 20.21
C GLN A 820 -28.21 -25.83 21.11
N ARG A 821 -29.36 -25.56 21.75
CA ARG A 821 -29.50 -24.47 22.73
C ARG A 821 -28.58 -24.64 23.92
N GLN A 822 -28.26 -25.87 24.32
CA GLN A 822 -27.26 -26.16 25.33
C GLN A 822 -25.95 -25.38 25.09
N ASN A 823 -25.39 -25.51 23.89
CA ASN A 823 -24.09 -24.92 23.56
C ASN A 823 -24.15 -23.38 23.51
N LEU A 824 -25.34 -22.81 23.28
CA LEU A 824 -25.56 -21.37 23.24
C LEU A 824 -25.88 -20.78 24.62
N LEU A 825 -26.53 -21.55 25.50
CA LEU A 825 -26.93 -21.11 26.83
C LEU A 825 -25.84 -21.30 27.88
N LEU A 826 -25.00 -22.33 27.77
CA LEU A 826 -23.88 -22.58 28.70
C LEU A 826 -22.94 -21.38 28.86
N PRO A 827 -22.45 -20.74 27.77
CA PRO A 827 -21.59 -19.57 27.88
C PRO A 827 -22.30 -18.38 28.54
N LEU A 828 -23.61 -18.21 28.30
CA LEU A 828 -24.40 -17.18 28.96
C LEU A 828 -24.59 -17.48 30.45
N CYS A 829 -24.76 -18.74 30.83
CA CYS A 829 -24.80 -19.16 32.23
C CYS A 829 -23.47 -18.89 32.94
N GLU A 830 -22.34 -19.24 32.32
CA GLU A 830 -21.00 -18.97 32.87
C GLU A 830 -20.78 -17.46 33.06
N ARG A 831 -21.06 -16.67 32.02
CA ARG A 831 -20.89 -15.22 32.03
C ARG A 831 -21.70 -14.55 33.15
N TRP A 832 -22.96 -14.96 33.33
CA TRP A 832 -23.87 -14.36 34.31
C TRP A 832 -23.93 -15.12 35.64
N ARG A 833 -23.00 -16.07 35.86
CA ARG A 833 -22.91 -16.94 37.05
C ARG A 833 -24.27 -17.57 37.43
N VAL A 834 -24.98 -18.09 36.44
CA VAL A 834 -26.25 -18.79 36.63
C VAL A 834 -25.97 -20.28 36.83
N SER A 835 -26.18 -20.76 38.06
CA SER A 835 -26.01 -22.18 38.38
C SER A 835 -27.07 -23.04 37.67
N LEU A 836 -26.59 -24.05 36.94
CA LEU A 836 -27.44 -25.06 36.29
C LEU A 836 -27.99 -26.05 37.34
N LEU A 837 -29.24 -26.48 37.18
CA LEU A 837 -29.86 -27.50 38.04
C LEU A 837 -29.28 -28.89 37.73
N ARG A 838 -29.08 -29.74 38.75
CA ARG A 838 -28.48 -31.09 38.61
C ARG A 838 -29.20 -31.93 37.53
N LYS A 839 -28.40 -32.63 36.73
CA LYS A 839 -28.75 -33.21 35.42
C LYS A 839 -29.31 -34.62 35.58
N ASN A 840 -30.64 -34.81 35.49
CA ASN A 840 -31.23 -36.16 35.49
C ASN A 840 -31.77 -36.64 34.12
N SER A 841 -31.98 -35.77 33.11
CA SER A 841 -32.38 -36.22 31.76
C SER A 841 -32.24 -35.14 30.66
N GLY A 842 -31.03 -34.89 30.17
CA GLY A 842 -30.78 -34.09 28.95
C GLY A 842 -31.28 -32.62 28.97
N TRP A 843 -31.01 -31.86 27.91
CA TRP A 843 -31.59 -30.52 27.73
C TRP A 843 -32.96 -30.67 27.07
N SER A 844 -34.04 -30.61 27.85
CA SER A 844 -35.41 -30.57 27.31
C SER A 844 -35.85 -29.13 27.02
N GLU A 845 -36.90 -28.95 26.24
CA GLU A 845 -37.49 -27.62 25.94
C GLU A 845 -37.83 -26.85 27.23
N ALA A 846 -38.39 -27.56 28.22
CA ALA A 846 -38.74 -27.00 29.53
C ALA A 846 -37.50 -26.59 30.33
N TYR A 847 -36.43 -27.40 30.28
CA TYR A 847 -35.17 -27.09 30.96
C TYR A 847 -34.47 -25.88 30.34
N CYS A 848 -34.44 -25.79 29.00
CA CYS A 848 -33.89 -24.63 28.30
C CYS A 848 -34.62 -23.34 28.69
N ARG A 849 -35.96 -23.38 28.75
CA ARG A 849 -36.78 -22.23 29.13
C ARG A 849 -36.52 -21.79 30.57
N GLU A 850 -36.33 -22.73 31.49
CA GLU A 850 -35.98 -22.43 32.89
C GLU A 850 -34.59 -21.79 33.02
N VAL A 851 -33.61 -22.29 32.27
CA VAL A 851 -32.26 -21.70 32.21
C VAL A 851 -32.30 -20.28 31.66
N VAL A 852 -33.06 -20.04 30.57
CA VAL A 852 -33.29 -18.70 30.02
C VAL A 852 -33.93 -17.78 31.06
N TYR A 853 -34.91 -18.28 31.82
CA TYR A 853 -35.58 -17.49 32.85
C TYR A 853 -34.61 -17.05 33.96
N ARG A 854 -33.74 -17.96 34.43
CA ARG A 854 -32.73 -17.65 35.45
C ARG A 854 -31.69 -16.64 34.97
N ILE A 855 -31.27 -16.75 33.70
CA ILE A 855 -30.43 -15.74 33.06
C ILE A 855 -31.18 -14.40 33.02
N ALA A 856 -32.43 -14.40 32.59
CA ALA A 856 -33.22 -13.18 32.46
C ALA A 856 -33.46 -12.47 33.79
N VAL A 857 -33.65 -13.18 34.90
CA VAL A 857 -33.71 -12.59 36.25
C VAL A 857 -32.40 -11.91 36.62
N ARG A 858 -31.25 -12.56 36.37
CA ARG A 858 -29.93 -12.00 36.70
C ARG A 858 -29.59 -10.79 35.84
N VAL A 859 -29.82 -10.87 34.54
CA VAL A 859 -29.61 -9.77 33.59
C VAL A 859 -30.59 -8.64 33.84
N GLY A 860 -31.86 -8.94 34.08
CA GLY A 860 -32.91 -7.97 34.37
C GLY A 860 -32.61 -7.13 35.62
N ARG A 861 -32.15 -7.75 36.71
CA ARG A 861 -31.72 -7.01 37.92
C ARG A 861 -30.58 -6.02 37.65
N VAL A 862 -29.65 -6.38 36.78
CA VAL A 862 -28.53 -5.49 36.39
C VAL A 862 -29.02 -4.35 35.49
N ALA A 863 -29.94 -4.64 34.57
CA ALA A 863 -30.57 -3.61 33.75
C ALA A 863 -31.37 -2.62 34.62
N ASP A 864 -32.14 -3.14 35.58
CA ASP A 864 -32.92 -2.31 36.53
C ASP A 864 -32.00 -1.44 37.41
N PHE A 865 -30.84 -1.97 37.85
CA PHE A 865 -29.82 -1.21 38.59
C PHE A 865 -29.23 -0.04 37.77
N ARG A 866 -29.06 -0.20 36.45
CA ARG A 866 -28.61 0.89 35.55
C ARG A 866 -29.69 1.93 35.27
N VAL A 867 -30.97 1.54 35.21
CA VAL A 867 -32.09 2.47 34.97
C VAL A 867 -32.34 3.36 36.20
N GLY A 868 -32.12 2.85 37.42
CA GLY A 868 -32.17 3.65 38.66
C GLY A 868 -31.14 4.81 38.73
N HIS A 869 -30.05 4.73 37.96
CA HIS A 869 -29.02 5.77 37.91
C HIS A 869 -29.24 6.85 36.83
N ASN A 870 -30.21 6.67 35.92
CA ASN A 870 -30.46 7.57 34.78
C ASN A 870 -31.85 8.22 34.82
N SER A 871 -32.35 8.59 36.00
CA SER A 871 -33.61 9.33 36.18
C SER A 871 -33.43 10.85 36.21
N LEU A 872 -32.53 11.41 35.39
CA LEU A 872 -32.50 12.84 35.05
C LEU A 872 -32.15 12.98 33.55
N ASN A 873 -33.10 12.56 32.70
CA ASN A 873 -33.42 13.08 31.35
C ASN A 873 -34.13 11.98 30.54
N SER A 874 -35.45 11.90 30.65
CA SER A 874 -36.29 11.11 29.74
C SER A 874 -36.82 11.98 28.62
N SER A 875 -36.64 11.56 27.36
CA SER A 875 -37.73 11.46 26.37
C SER A 875 -37.25 11.10 24.95
N THR A 876 -36.63 9.94 24.72
CA THR A 876 -36.71 9.22 23.42
C THR A 876 -36.37 7.73 23.53
N ILE A 877 -37.06 6.95 24.37
CA ILE A 877 -36.98 5.48 24.30
C ILE A 877 -38.39 4.90 24.55
N LEU A 878 -39.24 5.00 23.53
CA LEU A 878 -40.38 4.11 23.33
C LEU A 878 -40.44 3.87 21.82
N MET A 879 -40.30 2.62 21.41
CA MET A 879 -40.09 2.09 20.04
C MET A 879 -38.62 1.86 19.65
N GLY A 880 -37.93 1.00 20.39
CA GLY A 880 -36.66 0.39 19.99
C GLY A 880 -36.22 -0.63 21.04
N GLY A 881 -36.25 -1.92 20.70
CA GLY A 881 -35.97 -3.02 21.64
C GLY A 881 -34.58 -2.95 22.28
N VAL A 882 -34.40 -3.69 23.39
CA VAL A 882 -33.13 -3.83 24.12
C VAL A 882 -31.98 -4.13 23.15
N GLN A 883 -30.93 -3.31 23.16
CA GLN A 883 -29.79 -3.44 22.26
C GLN A 883 -29.08 -4.81 22.41
N PRO A 884 -28.75 -5.51 21.31
CA PRO A 884 -28.05 -6.81 21.34
C PRO A 884 -26.69 -6.82 22.04
N SER A 885 -26.05 -5.64 22.16
CA SER A 885 -24.78 -5.45 22.85
C SER A 885 -24.84 -5.79 24.34
N LEU A 886 -26.01 -5.63 24.97
CA LEU A 886 -26.21 -5.95 26.39
C LEU A 886 -26.30 -7.47 26.64
N LEU A 887 -26.66 -8.24 25.62
CA LEU A 887 -26.74 -9.71 25.63
C LEU A 887 -25.45 -10.39 25.13
N GLY A 888 -24.56 -9.66 24.47
CA GLY A 888 -23.26 -10.18 24.03
C GLY A 888 -23.32 -11.27 22.96
N ILE A 889 -24.25 -11.15 22.00
CA ILE A 889 -24.43 -12.10 20.89
C ILE A 889 -23.87 -11.50 19.58
N GLU A 890 -22.58 -11.15 19.56
CA GLU A 890 -21.89 -10.67 18.34
C GLU A 890 -21.09 -11.77 17.62
N VAL A 891 -21.01 -12.97 18.19
CA VAL A 891 -20.24 -14.10 17.62
C VAL A 891 -21.16 -15.04 16.82
N LEU A 892 -21.84 -14.55 15.78
CA LEU A 892 -22.56 -15.40 14.81
C LEU A 892 -22.55 -14.85 13.37
N ARG A 893 -21.56 -14.04 12.98
CA ARG A 893 -21.34 -13.69 11.57
C ARG A 893 -19.86 -13.80 11.17
N SER A 894 -19.60 -14.64 10.15
CA SER A 894 -18.39 -14.78 9.31
C SER A 894 -17.44 -15.97 9.64
N PRO A 895 -16.71 -16.55 8.66
CA PRO A 895 -16.90 -17.95 8.23
C PRO A 895 -15.67 -18.84 8.44
N LEU A 896 -15.85 -19.98 9.12
CA LEU A 896 -14.85 -21.06 9.22
C LEU A 896 -15.51 -22.40 8.86
N LEU A 897 -15.62 -22.67 7.56
CA LEU A 897 -15.92 -23.99 7.03
C LEU A 897 -15.11 -24.21 5.75
N SER A 898 -13.88 -24.71 5.88
CA SER A 898 -13.22 -25.51 4.82
C SER A 898 -12.02 -26.28 5.37
N ARG A 899 -12.22 -27.53 5.79
CA ARG A 899 -11.38 -28.71 5.47
C ARG A 899 -11.84 -29.94 6.26
N SER A 900 -12.48 -30.88 5.56
CA SER A 900 -12.33 -32.33 5.81
C SER A 900 -12.77 -33.15 4.58
N SER A 901 -11.82 -33.89 4.02
CA SER A 901 -11.89 -35.24 3.42
C SER A 901 -13.00 -35.66 2.42
N HIS A 902 -12.53 -36.10 1.24
CA HIS A 902 -13.09 -36.93 0.13
C HIS A 902 -14.13 -38.05 0.46
N PRO A 903 -14.83 -38.71 -0.51
CA PRO A 903 -14.60 -38.82 -1.98
C PRO A 903 -15.84 -38.77 -2.91
N GLY A 904 -15.58 -38.70 -4.23
CA GLY A 904 -16.41 -39.30 -5.29
C GLY A 904 -17.32 -38.35 -6.05
N ASP A 905 -16.96 -38.04 -7.31
CA ASP A 905 -17.91 -37.48 -8.27
C ASP A 905 -17.75 -38.16 -9.64
N ASN A 906 -18.89 -38.55 -10.19
CA ASN A 906 -19.09 -39.28 -11.43
C ASN A 906 -20.30 -38.62 -12.09
N GLY A 907 -20.16 -38.12 -13.32
CA GLY A 907 -21.29 -37.92 -14.23
C GLY A 907 -21.76 -36.48 -14.46
N ASP A 908 -21.41 -35.99 -15.66
CA ASP A 908 -22.33 -35.50 -16.69
C ASP A 908 -23.34 -34.38 -16.36
N LEU A 909 -23.13 -33.17 -16.91
CA LEU A 909 -23.48 -32.71 -18.27
C LEU A 909 -24.91 -32.15 -18.37
N THR A 910 -24.98 -31.03 -19.09
CA THR A 910 -26.16 -30.37 -19.69
C THR A 910 -27.02 -29.50 -18.77
N SER A 911 -27.56 -28.34 -19.16
CA SER A 911 -27.42 -27.46 -20.33
C SER A 911 -28.49 -26.34 -20.20
N VAL A 912 -28.27 -25.20 -20.87
CA VAL A 912 -29.29 -24.22 -21.35
C VAL A 912 -29.98 -23.38 -20.24
N GLY A 913 -30.24 -22.08 -20.39
CA GLY A 913 -30.11 -21.09 -21.47
C GLY A 913 -30.59 -19.73 -20.93
N ILE A 914 -29.93 -18.63 -21.31
CA ILE A 914 -30.39 -17.57 -22.24
C ILE A 914 -31.52 -16.66 -21.70
N VAL A 915 -31.37 -15.37 -22.06
CA VAL A 915 -32.33 -14.23 -22.10
C VAL A 915 -32.15 -13.28 -20.91
N ALA A 916 -31.42 -12.17 -21.04
CA ALA A 916 -31.80 -10.87 -21.63
C ALA A 916 -32.92 -10.18 -20.81
N SER A 917 -33.01 -8.89 -20.60
CA SER A 917 -32.42 -7.66 -21.17
C SER A 917 -32.81 -6.50 -20.22
N SER A 918 -32.23 -5.30 -20.45
CA SER A 918 -32.89 -3.96 -20.43
C SER A 918 -33.75 -3.57 -19.21
N ASP A 919 -33.70 -2.37 -18.63
CA ASP A 919 -33.35 -1.08 -19.18
C ASP A 919 -33.39 -0.01 -18.07
N ALA A 920 -32.67 1.08 -18.35
CA ALA A 920 -33.03 2.48 -18.15
C ALA A 920 -33.26 3.12 -16.75
N SER A 921 -32.41 4.13 -16.48
CA SER A 921 -32.73 5.53 -16.07
C SER A 921 -33.39 5.76 -14.69
N GLU A 922 -33.19 6.85 -13.94
CA GLU A 922 -32.78 8.22 -14.26
C GLU A 922 -32.41 9.00 -12.97
N ALA A 923 -31.62 10.05 -13.18
CA ALA A 923 -31.22 11.21 -12.35
C ALA A 923 -31.93 11.54 -11.02
N LEU A 924 -31.15 12.07 -10.06
CA LEU A 924 -31.22 13.49 -9.67
C LEU A 924 -30.08 13.95 -8.75
N SER A 925 -29.51 15.11 -9.11
CA SER A 925 -28.48 15.85 -8.38
C SER A 925 -29.01 16.51 -7.09
N ARG A 926 -28.12 16.80 -6.13
CA ARG A 926 -27.97 18.14 -5.51
C ARG A 926 -26.73 18.23 -4.59
N ARG A 927 -25.97 19.32 -4.79
CA ARG A 927 -25.18 20.20 -3.87
C ARG A 927 -24.81 19.62 -2.49
N SER A 928 -23.56 19.78 -2.02
CA SER A 928 -23.07 21.08 -1.50
C SER A 928 -21.56 21.14 -1.26
N THR A 929 -21.00 22.30 -1.62
CA THR A 929 -19.80 22.98 -1.09
C THR A 929 -19.71 23.01 0.45
N VAL A 930 -18.51 22.85 1.02
CA VAL A 930 -18.06 23.56 2.24
C VAL A 930 -16.55 23.86 2.15
N GLU A 931 -16.23 25.09 2.54
CA GLU A 931 -14.95 25.78 2.65
C GLU A 931 -13.95 25.11 3.61
N VAL A 932 -12.65 25.28 3.34
CA VAL A 932 -11.61 25.35 4.39
C VAL A 932 -10.72 26.55 4.10
N THR A 933 -10.92 27.63 4.85
CA THR A 933 -10.03 28.78 4.89
C THR A 933 -9.23 28.79 6.20
N SER A 934 -7.91 28.78 6.04
CA SER A 934 -6.91 29.64 6.72
C SER A 934 -6.78 29.61 8.25
N MET A 935 -5.58 29.25 8.70
CA MET A 935 -4.85 30.05 9.70
C MET A 935 -3.37 30.24 9.33
N LYS A 936 -2.93 31.48 9.54
CA LYS A 936 -1.66 32.13 9.24
C LYS A 936 -0.49 31.64 10.11
N GLY A 937 0.72 31.87 9.60
CA GLY A 937 1.93 32.08 10.40
C GLY A 937 2.95 32.88 9.57
N ASP A 938 3.19 34.13 9.99
CA ASP A 938 4.16 35.07 9.42
C ASP A 938 5.62 34.63 9.72
N LEU A 939 6.48 34.62 8.67
CA LEU A 939 7.84 35.17 8.61
C LEU A 939 8.48 34.90 7.24
#